data_AF-A0AB34PU92-F1
#
_entry.id   AF-A0AB34PU92-F1
#
_cell.length_a   1.000
_cell.length_b   1.000
_cell.length_c   1.000
_cell.angle_alpha   90.00
_cell.angle_beta   90.00
_cell.angle_gamma   90.00
#
_symmetry.space_group_name_H-M   'P 1'
#
loop_
_entity.id
_entity.type
_entity.pdbx_description
1 polymer ?
#
loop_
_entity_poly.entity_id
_entity_poly.type
_entity_poly.pdbx_seq_one_letter_code
_entity_poly.pdbx_strand_id
1 'polypeptide(L)'
;MNETSNRDHQVTSKEILDVAFEKSKSKFTTPRQTIQDTEELQSYQQTKRKEFEQHINKNRLNLGQWTRYAKWEIENNHDFPRARSILERALDVNIQHVPFWIQYIQLELSHKNINHARNLMERAINTLPRVNKLWFLYVQTEEMLKNYPMVRAVFERWLDWHPDTSAWDAYINFEARYEEKENVRTIFKKYVHEFPNAGTWYKWIKYEMENNRDDVNTVRAVFESAVDTLLSNKSEENDDDEEFATIISSWTSWEVSCGEASRANEIFKLLLDNKTNKLEISDQTKSSIYTAFVEFEKNFGNKDSIEQSVLIKRRIKYEQEIQNDPYDYDSWWKYMTLLQNSSNKSDLENAFKKVTGNVVHDKHKSIKWRRYIMFWIWYAFWEEMTNNNPDSAREIWNNCLKVIPHKSFTFAKVWIGYSEFELRNSEDGLAKARKILGRAIGQTSINKPKIKIFKYYIDLEKKLGDWNRVRLLFQKWLEVSLLTTSSSELVIEKYVEFESSIEEYDRCDSILSSARQLSENPEYSSSFNLQRLLEITVEFYKEEMQYDKIRKIYRALLDKDPNTHNWISFALFESSIPSAEQLEEYLQGDNEEFEATVDESQIESTRNIFEEAMTYFKDKDDKESRLVIIEAWRDFEEVNGSDESLSKVTKRLPVIVRKRRTVGSIEEEYIDYIFPDDESKKLPGKMSKFLANAKKWAQQN
;
A
#
# COMPACT_ATOMS: atom_id res chain seq x y z
N MET A 1 75.86 33.30 13.03
CA MET A 1 74.53 33.86 12.70
C MET A 1 73.78 32.83 11.88
N ASN A 2 72.80 32.18 12.52
CA ASN A 2 71.63 31.44 11.99
C ASN A 2 71.23 30.33 12.98
N GLU A 3 71.00 30.69 14.25
CA GLU A 3 70.45 29.80 15.28
C GLU A 3 68.93 29.96 15.46
N THR A 4 68.25 30.63 14.53
CA THR A 4 66.83 31.00 14.67
C THR A 4 65.97 30.55 13.48
N SER A 5 66.17 29.32 12.99
CA SER A 5 65.34 28.77 11.87
C SER A 5 64.82 27.34 12.10
N ASN A 6 65.08 26.72 13.25
CA ASN A 6 64.70 25.31 13.46
C ASN A 6 63.67 25.08 14.59
N ARG A 7 62.92 26.13 14.97
CA ARG A 7 61.85 26.05 15.98
C ARG A 7 60.42 26.05 15.41
N ASP A 8 60.26 26.25 14.09
CA ASP A 8 58.94 26.36 13.45
C ASP A 8 58.48 25.08 12.72
N HIS A 9 59.27 24.00 12.75
CA HIS A 9 58.81 22.68 12.29
C HIS A 9 58.26 21.87 13.47
N GLN A 10 56.93 21.77 13.56
CA GLN A 10 56.27 20.92 14.54
C GLN A 10 56.48 19.45 14.13
N VAL A 11 57.41 18.76 14.82
CA VAL A 11 57.72 17.35 14.57
C VAL A 11 56.44 16.52 14.63
N THR A 12 56.13 15.84 13.55
CA THR A 12 54.91 15.03 13.44
C THR A 12 55.13 13.63 14.01
N SER A 13 54.08 13.00 14.55
CA SER A 13 54.15 11.63 15.09
C SER A 13 54.69 10.61 14.08
N LYS A 14 54.48 10.86 12.79
CA LYS A 14 55.01 10.05 11.69
C LYS A 14 56.54 10.12 11.63
N GLU A 15 57.14 11.30 11.72
CA GLU A 15 58.60 11.46 11.68
C GLU A 15 59.27 10.80 12.88
N ILE A 16 58.64 10.83 14.05
CA ILE A 16 59.13 10.12 15.24
C ILE A 16 59.09 8.61 15.02
N LEU A 17 58.01 8.08 14.45
CA LEU A 17 57.87 6.66 14.15
C LEU A 17 58.83 6.22 13.03
N ASP A 18 59.06 7.04 12.01
CA ASP A 18 60.00 6.75 10.93
C ASP A 18 61.45 6.73 11.46
N VAL A 19 61.84 7.69 12.30
CA VAL A 19 63.15 7.70 12.96
C VAL A 19 63.31 6.53 13.94
N ALA A 20 62.25 6.18 14.69
CA ALA A 20 62.25 5.02 15.57
C ALA A 20 62.36 3.71 14.77
N PHE A 21 61.66 3.60 13.64
CA PHE A 21 61.72 2.45 12.74
C PHE A 21 63.11 2.31 12.10
N GLU A 22 63.72 3.41 11.66
CA GLU A 22 65.10 3.41 11.14
C GLU A 22 66.13 3.02 12.21
N LYS A 23 65.96 3.49 13.46
CA LYS A 23 66.80 3.04 14.58
C LYS A 23 66.58 1.57 14.94
N SER A 24 65.37 1.04 14.76
CA SER A 24 65.05 -0.36 15.06
C SER A 24 65.62 -1.36 14.04
N LYS A 25 65.96 -0.91 12.82
CA LYS A 25 66.71 -1.73 11.85
C LYS A 25 68.15 -1.92 12.32
N SER A 26 68.38 -2.93 13.16
CA SER A 26 69.72 -3.36 13.54
C SER A 26 70.51 -3.78 12.28
N LYS A 27 71.64 -3.12 12.01
CA LYS A 27 72.52 -3.38 10.83
C LYS A 27 73.46 -4.59 11.00
N PHE A 28 73.35 -5.35 12.08
CA PHE A 28 74.24 -6.49 12.30
C PHE A 28 73.77 -7.69 11.49
N THR A 29 74.38 -7.89 10.32
CA THR A 29 74.32 -9.15 9.59
C THR A 29 75.47 -10.04 10.05
N THR A 30 75.23 -11.34 10.23
CA THR A 30 76.32 -12.28 10.54
C THR A 30 77.33 -12.31 9.38
N PRO A 31 78.65 -12.32 9.66
CA PRO A 31 79.65 -12.37 8.59
C PRO A 31 79.45 -13.63 7.74
N ARG A 32 79.58 -13.51 6.40
CA ARG A 32 79.47 -14.64 5.48
C ARG A 32 80.66 -15.57 5.68
N GLN A 33 80.45 -16.71 6.34
CA GLN A 33 81.43 -17.78 6.49
C GLN A 33 81.29 -18.76 5.33
N THR A 34 82.39 -19.09 4.66
CA THR A 34 82.46 -20.12 3.62
C THR A 34 83.11 -21.36 4.20
N ILE A 35 82.43 -22.50 4.13
CA ILE A 35 82.90 -23.78 4.67
C ILE A 35 83.98 -24.35 3.74
N GLN A 36 85.19 -24.62 4.26
CA GLN A 36 86.33 -25.10 3.47
C GLN A 36 86.52 -26.62 3.58
N ASP A 37 86.40 -27.18 4.78
CA ASP A 37 86.74 -28.58 5.08
C ASP A 37 85.56 -29.39 5.63
N THR A 38 85.66 -30.73 5.57
CA THR A 38 84.63 -31.65 6.07
C THR A 38 84.44 -31.57 7.58
N GLU A 39 85.51 -31.29 8.34
CA GLU A 39 85.45 -31.08 9.79
C GLU A 39 84.72 -29.78 10.13
N GLU A 40 84.97 -28.70 9.37
CA GLU A 40 84.26 -27.44 9.49
C GLU A 40 82.78 -27.61 9.14
N LEU A 41 82.47 -28.37 8.07
CA LEU A 41 81.11 -28.75 7.69
C LEU A 41 80.41 -29.52 8.82
N GLN A 42 81.07 -30.50 9.45
CA GLN A 42 80.50 -31.23 10.58
C GLN A 42 80.26 -30.34 11.80
N SER A 43 81.17 -29.43 12.12
CA SER A 43 81.01 -28.49 13.23
C SER A 43 79.84 -27.52 12.99
N TYR A 44 79.72 -27.03 11.76
CA TYR A 44 78.60 -26.20 11.31
C TYR A 44 77.29 -26.98 11.38
N GLN A 45 77.29 -28.24 10.91
CA GLN A 45 76.14 -29.11 11.00
C GLN A 45 75.71 -29.35 12.44
N GLN A 46 76.63 -29.68 13.35
CA GLN A 46 76.32 -29.90 14.76
C GLN A 46 75.75 -28.65 15.43
N THR A 47 76.33 -27.48 15.13
CA THR A 47 75.87 -26.19 15.66
C THR A 47 74.45 -25.90 15.17
N LYS A 48 74.19 -26.06 13.87
CA LYS A 48 72.86 -25.86 13.29
C LYS A 48 71.84 -26.89 13.76
N ARG A 49 72.22 -28.16 13.87
CA ARG A 49 71.37 -29.22 14.43
C ARG A 49 70.99 -28.92 15.88
N LYS A 50 71.95 -28.46 16.69
CA LYS A 50 71.70 -28.05 18.07
C LYS A 50 70.76 -26.86 18.14
N GLU A 51 70.92 -25.87 17.26
CA GLU A 51 70.01 -24.72 17.13
C GLU A 51 68.58 -25.18 16.80
N PHE A 52 68.41 -25.99 15.74
CA PHE A 52 67.11 -26.52 15.34
C PHE A 52 66.46 -27.38 16.43
N GLU A 53 67.19 -28.31 17.05
CA GLU A 53 66.69 -29.15 18.13
C GLU A 53 66.33 -28.33 19.38
N GLN A 54 67.08 -27.28 19.70
CA GLN A 54 66.71 -26.36 20.79
C GLN A 54 65.42 -25.61 20.47
N HIS A 55 65.25 -25.14 19.23
CA HIS A 55 64.01 -24.48 18.81
C HIS A 55 62.82 -25.43 18.81
N ILE A 56 63.01 -26.68 18.39
CA ILE A 56 61.99 -27.73 18.42
C ILE A 56 61.64 -28.09 19.87
N ASN A 57 62.63 -28.23 20.76
CA ASN A 57 62.38 -28.52 22.17
C ASN A 57 61.64 -27.38 22.87
N LYS A 58 61.94 -26.13 22.52
CA LYS A 58 61.21 -24.95 23.03
C LYS A 58 59.78 -24.90 22.49
N ASN A 59 59.60 -25.10 21.19
CA ASN A 59 58.33 -24.95 20.49
C ASN A 59 58.00 -26.19 19.65
N ARG A 60 57.63 -27.29 20.33
CA ARG A 60 57.38 -28.59 19.69
C ARG A 60 56.25 -28.55 18.65
N LEU A 61 55.25 -27.70 18.85
CA LEU A 61 54.06 -27.59 17.98
C LEU A 61 54.32 -26.83 16.66
N ASN A 62 55.43 -26.09 16.53
CA ASN A 62 55.69 -25.31 15.33
C ASN A 62 56.22 -26.19 14.19
N LEU A 63 55.31 -26.80 13.43
CA LEU A 63 55.60 -27.65 12.27
C LEU A 63 56.39 -26.93 11.16
N GLY A 64 56.31 -25.60 11.09
CA GLY A 64 57.14 -24.81 10.18
C GLY A 64 58.64 -24.91 10.51
N GLN A 65 59.00 -25.04 11.79
CA GLN A 65 60.38 -25.22 12.20
C GLN A 65 60.88 -26.63 11.87
N TRP A 66 60.04 -27.64 12.04
CA TRP A 66 60.33 -29.02 11.65
C TRP A 66 60.60 -29.13 10.14
N THR A 67 59.77 -28.49 9.32
CA THR A 67 59.95 -28.55 7.86
C THR A 67 61.18 -27.78 7.38
N ARG A 68 61.52 -26.65 8.01
CA ARG A 68 62.78 -25.93 7.75
C ARG A 68 63.99 -26.78 8.12
N TYR A 69 63.93 -27.49 9.25
CA TYR A 69 65.02 -28.36 9.67
C TYR A 69 65.20 -29.54 8.71
N ALA A 70 64.10 -30.19 8.30
CA ALA A 70 64.14 -31.26 7.31
C ALA A 70 64.64 -30.78 5.94
N LYS A 71 64.17 -29.62 5.45
CA LYS A 71 64.68 -29.00 4.21
C LYS A 71 66.18 -28.71 4.31
N TRP A 72 66.65 -28.20 5.45
CA TRP A 72 68.06 -27.91 5.63
C TRP A 72 68.95 -29.16 5.57
N GLU A 73 68.53 -30.28 6.17
CA GLU A 73 69.25 -31.58 6.06
C GLU A 73 69.25 -32.13 4.62
N ILE A 74 68.17 -31.91 3.87
CA ILE A 74 68.04 -32.33 2.47
C ILE A 74 68.89 -31.48 1.53
N GLU A 75 68.80 -30.15 1.65
CA GLU A 75 69.42 -29.19 0.72
C GLU A 75 70.91 -29.03 0.97
N ASN A 76 71.38 -29.05 2.23
CA ASN A 76 72.78 -28.78 2.56
C ASN A 76 73.60 -30.04 2.84
N ASN A 77 72.98 -31.09 3.40
CA ASN A 77 73.70 -32.29 3.83
C ASN A 77 73.39 -33.52 2.97
N HIS A 78 72.34 -33.46 2.13
CA HIS A 78 71.82 -34.59 1.34
C HIS A 78 71.57 -35.88 2.16
N ASP A 79 71.29 -35.74 3.46
CA ASP A 79 71.07 -36.84 4.38
C ASP A 79 69.58 -37.18 4.47
N PHE A 80 69.11 -37.98 3.52
CA PHE A 80 67.70 -38.39 3.42
C PHE A 80 67.20 -39.23 4.60
N PRO A 81 67.95 -40.23 5.12
CA PRO A 81 67.50 -41.00 6.28
C PRO A 81 67.23 -40.11 7.50
N ARG A 82 68.09 -39.12 7.74
CA ARG A 82 67.93 -38.20 8.87
C ARG A 82 66.77 -37.23 8.66
N ALA A 83 66.65 -36.68 7.45
CA ALA A 83 65.50 -35.87 7.08
C ALA A 83 64.17 -36.61 7.27
N ARG A 84 64.09 -37.89 6.87
CA ARG A 84 62.94 -38.76 7.11
C ARG A 84 62.69 -38.94 8.60
N SER A 85 63.72 -39.27 9.39
CA SER A 85 63.57 -39.39 10.85
C SER A 85 63.00 -38.13 11.50
N ILE A 86 63.42 -36.95 11.05
CA ILE A 86 62.90 -35.66 11.52
C ILE A 86 61.43 -35.48 11.12
N LEU A 87 61.09 -35.81 9.88
CA LEU A 87 59.72 -35.69 9.37
C LEU A 87 58.76 -36.72 10.02
N GLU A 88 59.21 -37.94 10.28
CA GLU A 88 58.46 -38.94 11.04
C GLU A 88 58.26 -38.50 12.50
N ARG A 89 59.30 -37.98 13.17
CA ARG A 89 59.18 -37.38 14.51
C ARG A 89 58.17 -36.24 14.54
N ALA A 90 58.12 -35.42 13.48
CA ALA A 90 57.17 -34.33 13.36
C ALA A 90 55.73 -34.82 13.14
N LEU A 91 55.54 -35.92 12.38
CA LEU A 91 54.23 -36.59 12.28
C LEU A 91 53.78 -37.12 13.65
N ASP A 92 54.68 -37.70 14.44
CA ASP A 92 54.35 -38.17 15.81
C ASP A 92 53.89 -37.02 16.73
N VAL A 93 54.31 -35.78 16.47
CA VAL A 93 53.82 -34.61 17.23
C VAL A 93 52.39 -34.26 16.84
N ASN A 94 52.10 -34.19 15.54
CA ASN A 94 50.77 -33.87 15.04
C ASN A 94 50.49 -34.55 13.70
N ILE A 95 49.86 -35.72 13.80
CA ILE A 95 49.48 -36.55 12.66
C ILE A 95 48.39 -35.87 11.82
N GLN A 96 47.58 -34.98 12.39
CA GLN A 96 46.41 -34.40 11.71
C GLN A 96 46.75 -33.21 10.80
N HIS A 97 47.97 -32.66 10.88
CA HIS A 97 48.31 -31.46 10.13
C HIS A 97 48.56 -31.74 8.64
N VAL A 98 47.50 -31.60 7.83
CA VAL A 98 47.49 -31.88 6.38
C VAL A 98 48.60 -31.19 5.58
N PRO A 99 48.91 -29.88 5.76
CA PRO A 99 49.96 -29.23 4.98
C PRO A 99 51.34 -29.88 5.19
N PHE A 100 51.57 -30.50 6.35
CA PHE A 100 52.82 -31.17 6.64
C PHE A 100 52.96 -32.47 5.84
N TRP A 101 51.90 -33.29 5.76
CA TRP A 101 51.86 -34.46 4.89
C TRP A 101 52.17 -34.11 3.44
N ILE A 102 51.52 -33.06 2.91
CA ILE A 102 51.74 -32.59 1.54
C ILE A 102 53.20 -32.19 1.34
N GLN A 103 53.78 -31.43 2.26
CA GLN A 103 55.15 -30.97 2.15
C GLN A 103 56.16 -32.14 2.23
N TYR A 104 55.89 -33.16 3.06
CA TYR A 104 56.71 -34.37 3.13
C TYR A 104 56.61 -35.18 1.82
N ILE A 105 55.40 -35.41 1.31
CA ILE A 105 55.18 -36.10 0.03
C ILE A 105 55.88 -35.35 -1.11
N GLN A 106 55.73 -34.03 -1.18
CA GLN A 106 56.36 -33.19 -2.19
C GLN A 106 57.89 -33.24 -2.12
N LEU A 107 58.48 -33.29 -0.92
CA LEU A 107 59.93 -33.45 -0.76
C LEU A 107 60.39 -34.81 -1.31
N GLU A 108 59.71 -35.90 -1.02
CA GLU A 108 60.09 -37.22 -1.55
C GLU A 108 59.88 -37.32 -3.06
N LEU A 109 58.83 -36.68 -3.59
CA LEU A 109 58.60 -36.56 -5.04
C LEU A 109 59.67 -35.71 -5.73
N SER A 110 60.11 -34.59 -5.15
CA SER A 110 61.16 -33.75 -5.74
C SER A 110 62.50 -34.47 -5.83
N HIS A 111 62.75 -35.43 -4.93
CA HIS A 111 63.94 -36.28 -4.94
C HIS A 111 63.76 -37.60 -5.68
N LYS A 112 62.66 -37.78 -6.43
CA LYS A 112 62.37 -38.96 -7.26
C LYS A 112 62.25 -40.29 -6.49
N ASN A 113 61.99 -40.24 -5.18
CA ASN A 113 61.76 -41.43 -4.36
C ASN A 113 60.29 -41.88 -4.46
N ILE A 114 59.89 -42.38 -5.63
CA ILE A 114 58.48 -42.67 -5.96
C ILE A 114 57.88 -43.73 -5.03
N ASN A 115 58.60 -44.82 -4.75
CA ASN A 115 58.07 -45.89 -3.90
C ASN A 115 57.86 -45.43 -2.45
N HIS A 116 58.75 -44.59 -1.93
CA HIS A 116 58.60 -44.03 -0.59
C HIS A 116 57.44 -43.03 -0.56
N ALA A 117 57.29 -42.21 -1.60
CA ALA A 117 56.15 -41.32 -1.75
C ALA A 117 54.82 -42.10 -1.83
N ARG A 118 54.75 -43.24 -2.54
CA ARG A 118 53.58 -44.12 -2.55
C ARG A 118 53.24 -44.66 -1.18
N ASN A 119 54.21 -45.25 -0.48
CA ASN A 119 54.01 -45.76 0.88
C ASN A 119 53.53 -44.64 1.82
N LEU A 120 54.06 -43.43 1.63
CA LEU A 120 53.67 -42.27 2.42
C LEU A 120 52.25 -41.78 2.10
N MET A 121 51.87 -41.72 0.82
CA MET A 121 50.51 -41.35 0.38
C MET A 121 49.48 -42.40 0.82
N GLU A 122 49.80 -43.67 0.68
CA GLU A 122 48.99 -44.79 1.15
C GLU A 122 48.76 -44.71 2.67
N ARG A 123 49.83 -44.45 3.44
CA ARG A 123 49.71 -44.21 4.87
C ARG A 123 48.90 -42.95 5.18
N ALA A 124 49.13 -41.85 4.46
CA ALA A 124 48.44 -40.58 4.67
C ALA A 124 46.92 -40.76 4.49
N ILE A 125 46.51 -41.44 3.43
CA ILE A 125 45.11 -41.74 3.11
C ILE A 125 44.49 -42.66 4.18
N ASN A 126 45.19 -43.70 4.60
CA ASN A 126 44.70 -44.60 5.65
C ASN A 126 44.56 -43.89 7.01
N THR A 127 45.44 -42.92 7.30
CA THR A 127 45.35 -42.12 8.54
C THR A 127 44.30 -41.02 8.50
N LEU A 128 44.12 -40.37 7.34
CA LEU A 128 43.27 -39.19 7.15
C LEU A 128 42.36 -39.37 5.92
N PRO A 129 41.43 -40.34 5.95
CA PRO A 129 40.62 -40.68 4.79
C PRO A 129 39.64 -39.58 4.39
N ARG A 130 39.27 -38.67 5.29
CA ARG A 130 38.33 -37.57 5.00
C ARG A 130 38.96 -36.39 4.25
N VAL A 131 40.28 -36.37 4.10
CA VAL A 131 40.98 -35.22 3.52
C VAL A 131 41.13 -35.40 2.01
N ASN A 132 40.20 -34.84 1.24
CA ASN A 132 40.17 -34.92 -0.23
C ASN A 132 41.50 -34.51 -0.90
N LYS A 133 42.21 -33.53 -0.33
CA LYS A 133 43.48 -33.03 -0.88
C LYS A 133 44.59 -34.09 -0.96
N LEU A 134 44.60 -35.05 -0.03
CA LEU A 134 45.58 -36.15 -0.03
C LEU A 134 45.25 -37.17 -1.13
N TRP A 135 43.96 -37.49 -1.30
CA TRP A 135 43.49 -38.34 -2.39
C TRP A 135 43.78 -37.73 -3.76
N PHE A 136 43.47 -36.45 -3.96
CA PHE A 136 43.78 -35.74 -5.20
C PHE A 136 45.28 -35.74 -5.51
N LEU A 137 46.12 -35.50 -4.50
CA LEU A 137 47.57 -35.58 -4.68
C LEU A 137 47.99 -36.99 -5.11
N TYR A 138 47.41 -38.04 -4.52
CA TYR A 138 47.74 -39.41 -4.88
C TYR A 138 47.31 -39.75 -6.31
N VAL A 139 46.06 -39.47 -6.66
CA VAL A 139 45.53 -39.62 -8.03
C VAL A 139 46.39 -38.86 -9.04
N GLN A 140 46.69 -37.58 -8.77
CA GLN A 140 47.51 -36.76 -9.66
C GLN A 140 48.91 -37.36 -9.84
N THR A 141 49.54 -37.86 -8.77
CA THR A 141 50.87 -38.48 -8.90
C THR A 141 50.84 -39.76 -9.73
N GLU A 142 49.84 -40.63 -9.56
CA GLU A 142 49.74 -41.87 -10.35
C GLU A 142 49.30 -41.60 -11.80
N GLU A 143 48.49 -40.56 -12.04
CA GLU A 143 48.13 -40.09 -13.39
C GLU A 143 49.37 -39.56 -14.12
N MET A 144 50.21 -38.77 -13.45
CA MET A 144 51.50 -38.30 -14.00
C MET A 144 52.47 -39.45 -14.28
N LEU A 145 52.40 -40.52 -13.49
CA LEU A 145 53.15 -41.77 -13.73
C LEU A 145 52.49 -42.69 -14.76
N LYS A 146 51.31 -42.32 -15.29
CA LYS A 146 50.51 -43.08 -16.27
C LYS A 146 50.06 -44.47 -15.81
N ASN A 147 49.89 -44.67 -14.50
CA ASN A 147 49.39 -45.93 -13.94
C ASN A 147 47.86 -45.93 -13.80
N TYR A 148 47.15 -45.98 -14.93
CA TYR A 148 45.68 -45.89 -14.95
C TYR A 148 44.95 -46.96 -14.11
N PRO A 149 45.37 -48.24 -14.06
CA PRO A 149 44.73 -49.23 -13.19
C PRO A 149 44.84 -48.87 -11.71
N MET A 150 45.98 -48.29 -11.31
CA MET A 150 46.17 -47.85 -9.93
C MET A 150 45.31 -46.64 -9.61
N VAL A 151 45.21 -45.67 -10.53
CA VAL A 151 44.32 -44.50 -10.37
C VAL A 151 42.87 -44.95 -10.15
N ARG A 152 42.38 -45.91 -10.95
CA ARG A 152 41.04 -46.49 -10.76
C ARG A 152 40.88 -47.17 -9.40
N ALA A 153 41.87 -47.96 -8.98
CA ALA A 153 41.85 -48.62 -7.67
C ALA A 153 41.86 -47.61 -6.51
N VAL A 154 42.59 -46.50 -6.66
CA VAL A 154 42.59 -45.39 -5.68
C VAL A 154 41.25 -44.68 -5.66
N PHE A 155 40.64 -44.41 -6.81
CA PHE A 155 39.30 -43.84 -6.89
C PHE A 155 38.25 -44.76 -6.27
N GLU A 156 38.19 -46.04 -6.61
CA GLU A 156 37.23 -46.99 -6.02
C GLU A 156 37.39 -47.06 -4.49
N ARG A 157 38.62 -47.14 -3.98
CA ARG A 157 38.87 -47.05 -2.53
C ARG A 157 38.47 -45.72 -1.93
N TRP A 158 38.56 -44.63 -2.69
CA TRP A 158 38.12 -43.32 -2.24
C TRP A 158 36.60 -43.26 -2.16
N LEU A 159 35.89 -43.84 -3.13
CA LEU A 159 34.43 -43.94 -3.17
C LEU A 159 33.89 -44.78 -1.99
N ASP A 160 34.59 -45.83 -1.57
CA ASP A 160 34.22 -46.62 -0.38
C ASP A 160 34.12 -45.77 0.91
N TRP A 161 34.79 -44.62 0.97
CA TRP A 161 34.74 -43.71 2.12
C TRP A 161 33.60 -42.68 2.05
N HIS A 162 32.76 -42.74 1.02
CA HIS A 162 31.67 -41.81 0.75
C HIS A 162 32.12 -40.33 0.72
N PRO A 163 32.95 -39.94 -0.27
CA PRO A 163 33.53 -38.61 -0.36
C PRO A 163 32.58 -37.58 -0.99
N ASP A 164 32.90 -36.29 -0.83
CA ASP A 164 32.12 -35.18 -1.38
C ASP A 164 31.96 -35.27 -2.92
N THR A 165 30.96 -34.57 -3.47
CA THR A 165 30.63 -34.50 -4.91
C THR A 165 31.84 -34.22 -5.81
N SER A 166 32.84 -33.48 -5.32
CA SER A 166 34.06 -33.18 -6.06
C SER A 166 34.90 -34.42 -6.42
N ALA A 167 34.85 -35.47 -5.61
CA ALA A 167 35.59 -36.71 -5.85
C ALA A 167 34.98 -37.47 -7.04
N TRP A 168 33.65 -37.59 -7.03
CA TRP A 168 32.87 -38.18 -8.11
C TRP A 168 33.06 -37.43 -9.43
N ASP A 169 32.93 -36.10 -9.40
CA ASP A 169 33.14 -35.26 -10.59
C ASP A 169 34.56 -35.45 -11.15
N ALA A 170 35.58 -35.54 -10.30
CA ALA A 170 36.95 -35.78 -10.74
C ALA A 170 37.14 -37.17 -11.35
N TYR A 171 36.47 -38.20 -10.82
CA TYR A 171 36.55 -39.54 -11.37
C TYR A 171 35.83 -39.64 -12.73
N ILE A 172 34.65 -39.01 -12.85
CA ILE A 172 33.92 -38.89 -14.12
C ILE A 172 34.76 -38.16 -15.16
N ASN A 173 35.36 -37.02 -14.79
CA ASN A 173 36.24 -36.26 -15.68
C ASN A 173 37.50 -37.07 -16.07
N PHE A 174 38.02 -37.89 -15.15
CA PHE A 174 39.13 -38.79 -15.45
C PHE A 174 38.73 -39.81 -16.53
N GLU A 175 37.65 -40.58 -16.36
CA GLU A 175 37.23 -41.57 -17.36
C GLU A 175 36.73 -40.93 -18.66
N ALA A 176 36.10 -39.74 -18.60
CA ALA A 176 35.68 -38.99 -19.78
C ALA A 176 36.88 -38.56 -20.65
N ARG A 177 38.04 -38.23 -20.06
CA ARG A 177 39.28 -37.93 -20.81
C ARG A 177 39.84 -39.15 -21.56
N TYR A 178 39.50 -40.36 -21.14
CA TYR A 178 39.92 -41.61 -21.80
C TYR A 178 38.81 -42.24 -22.65
N GLU A 179 37.67 -41.53 -22.83
CA GLU A 179 36.53 -41.97 -23.65
C GLU A 179 35.87 -43.30 -23.22
N GLU A 180 36.06 -43.72 -21.96
CA GLU A 180 35.50 -44.94 -21.39
C GLU A 180 34.02 -44.72 -20.96
N LYS A 181 33.13 -44.57 -21.95
CA LYS A 181 31.72 -44.20 -21.73
C LYS A 181 30.96 -45.19 -20.82
N GLU A 182 31.21 -46.49 -20.95
CA GLU A 182 30.53 -47.51 -20.13
C GLU A 182 30.90 -47.38 -18.65
N ASN A 183 32.19 -47.19 -18.35
CA ASN A 183 32.65 -46.98 -16.98
C ASN A 183 32.04 -45.72 -16.39
N VAL A 184 32.00 -44.62 -17.16
CA VAL A 184 31.34 -43.38 -16.73
C VAL A 184 29.88 -43.63 -16.34
N ARG A 185 29.12 -44.42 -17.12
CA ARG A 185 27.74 -44.78 -16.75
C ARG A 185 27.66 -45.61 -15.46
N THR A 186 28.58 -46.57 -15.26
CA THR A 186 28.60 -47.33 -14.00
C THR A 186 28.91 -46.44 -12.80
N ILE A 187 29.77 -45.43 -12.97
CA ILE A 187 30.10 -44.45 -11.95
C ILE A 187 28.90 -43.55 -11.67
N PHE A 188 28.21 -43.04 -12.69
CA PHE A 188 26.99 -42.25 -12.50
C PHE A 188 25.89 -43.04 -11.78
N LYS A 189 25.72 -44.34 -12.07
CA LYS A 189 24.79 -45.19 -11.33
C LYS A 189 25.15 -45.31 -9.84
N LYS A 190 26.43 -45.50 -9.52
CA LYS A 190 26.92 -45.48 -8.13
C LYS A 190 26.71 -44.11 -7.50
N TYR A 191 27.03 -43.04 -8.23
CA TYR A 191 26.97 -41.66 -7.76
C TYR A 191 25.56 -41.23 -7.38
N VAL A 192 24.59 -41.57 -8.23
CA VAL A 192 23.16 -41.29 -8.03
C VAL A 192 22.58 -42.10 -6.86
N HIS A 193 23.03 -43.35 -6.70
CA HIS A 193 22.59 -44.18 -5.57
C HIS A 193 23.07 -43.59 -4.24
N GLU A 194 24.25 -42.99 -4.23
CA GLU A 194 24.86 -42.45 -3.03
C GLU A 194 24.41 -41.01 -2.72
N PHE A 195 24.26 -40.20 -3.75
CA PHE A 195 23.74 -38.84 -3.69
C PHE A 195 22.51 -38.71 -4.60
N PRO A 196 21.32 -39.03 -4.09
CA PRO A 196 20.06 -38.85 -4.80
C PRO A 196 19.63 -37.37 -4.92
N ASN A 197 20.52 -36.48 -5.34
CA ASN A 197 20.28 -35.05 -5.44
C ASN A 197 19.88 -34.68 -6.88
N ALA A 198 19.07 -33.63 -7.05
CA ALA A 198 18.67 -33.19 -8.39
C ALA A 198 19.88 -32.76 -9.25
N GLY A 199 20.87 -32.09 -8.65
CA GLY A 199 22.08 -31.66 -9.35
C GLY A 199 22.96 -32.80 -9.87
N THR A 200 23.01 -33.96 -9.20
CA THR A 200 23.80 -35.12 -9.68
C THR A 200 23.14 -35.76 -10.89
N TRP A 201 21.81 -35.88 -10.86
CA TRP A 201 21.01 -36.30 -12.01
C TRP A 201 21.15 -35.36 -13.19
N TYR A 202 21.07 -34.05 -12.96
CA TYR A 202 21.23 -33.05 -14.02
C TYR A 202 22.61 -33.15 -14.70
N LYS A 203 23.69 -33.38 -13.93
CA LYS A 203 25.02 -33.63 -14.48
C LYS A 203 25.07 -34.88 -15.36
N TRP A 204 24.43 -35.97 -14.93
CA TRP A 204 24.37 -37.20 -15.74
C TRP A 204 23.59 -36.97 -17.04
N ILE A 205 22.44 -36.32 -16.97
CA ILE A 205 21.62 -35.95 -18.12
C ILE A 205 22.42 -35.10 -19.11
N LYS A 206 23.12 -34.06 -18.62
CA LYS A 206 23.95 -33.19 -19.46
C LYS A 206 25.07 -33.96 -20.15
N TYR A 207 25.75 -34.87 -19.43
CA TYR A 207 26.78 -35.72 -20.01
C TYR A 207 26.23 -36.62 -21.13
N GLU A 208 25.07 -37.24 -20.92
CA GLU A 208 24.44 -38.10 -21.93
C GLU A 208 23.94 -37.30 -23.15
N MET A 209 23.41 -36.09 -22.95
CA MET A 209 23.04 -35.19 -24.06
C MET A 209 24.23 -34.79 -24.94
N GLU A 210 25.39 -34.53 -24.33
CA GLU A 210 26.60 -34.11 -25.05
C GLU A 210 27.26 -35.27 -25.80
N ASN A 211 27.31 -36.47 -25.20
CA ASN A 211 28.11 -37.59 -25.72
C ASN A 211 27.33 -38.64 -26.52
N ASN A 212 26.00 -38.74 -26.35
CA ASN A 212 25.17 -39.81 -26.94
C ASN A 212 23.92 -39.24 -27.62
N ARG A 213 24.08 -38.36 -28.62
CA ARG A 213 22.94 -37.85 -29.41
C ARG A 213 22.16 -38.94 -30.16
N ASP A 214 22.79 -40.07 -30.46
CA ASP A 214 22.19 -41.14 -31.25
C ASP A 214 21.39 -42.17 -30.40
N ASP A 215 21.67 -42.30 -29.10
CA ASP A 215 21.03 -43.29 -28.21
C ASP A 215 19.85 -42.70 -27.41
N VAL A 216 18.80 -42.28 -28.12
CA VAL A 216 17.57 -41.67 -27.56
C VAL A 216 16.99 -42.47 -26.39
N ASN A 217 16.95 -43.79 -26.51
CA ASN A 217 16.36 -44.66 -25.47
C ASN A 217 17.12 -44.60 -24.14
N THR A 218 18.44 -44.43 -24.18
CA THR A 218 19.26 -44.37 -22.96
C THR A 218 19.04 -43.05 -22.23
N VAL A 219 19.08 -41.93 -22.95
CA VAL A 219 18.81 -40.59 -22.40
C VAL A 219 17.41 -40.53 -21.78
N ARG A 220 16.43 -41.13 -22.45
CA ARG A 220 15.05 -41.19 -21.97
C ARG A 220 14.91 -42.02 -20.68
N ALA A 221 15.58 -43.18 -20.61
CA ALA A 221 15.62 -43.99 -19.39
C ALA A 221 16.32 -43.26 -18.22
N VAL A 222 17.34 -42.44 -18.51
CA VAL A 222 17.96 -41.58 -17.48
C VAL A 222 16.98 -40.52 -16.98
N PHE A 223 16.23 -39.87 -17.86
CA PHE A 223 15.19 -38.93 -17.46
C PHE A 223 14.07 -39.58 -16.63
N GLU A 224 13.56 -40.71 -17.07
CA GLU A 224 12.50 -41.45 -16.35
C GLU A 224 12.99 -41.90 -14.97
N SER A 225 14.18 -42.47 -14.88
CA SER A 225 14.78 -42.86 -13.59
C SER A 225 15.10 -41.66 -12.68
N ALA A 226 15.54 -40.53 -13.24
CA ALA A 226 15.75 -39.30 -12.48
C ALA A 226 14.44 -38.81 -11.86
N VAL A 227 13.38 -38.76 -12.65
CA VAL A 227 12.06 -38.30 -12.18
C VAL A 227 11.48 -39.29 -11.17
N ASP A 228 11.52 -40.59 -11.42
CA ASP A 228 10.99 -41.61 -10.50
C ASP A 228 11.71 -41.62 -9.14
N THR A 229 13.02 -41.45 -9.13
CA THR A 229 13.81 -41.42 -7.89
C THR A 229 13.67 -40.11 -7.12
N LEU A 230 13.62 -38.98 -7.82
CA LEU A 230 13.35 -37.68 -7.19
C LEU A 230 11.92 -37.61 -6.67
N LEU A 231 10.96 -38.29 -7.30
CA LEU A 231 9.59 -38.40 -6.80
C LEU A 231 9.49 -39.34 -5.59
N SER A 232 10.25 -40.43 -5.55
CA SER A 232 10.23 -41.38 -4.42
C SER A 232 10.97 -40.87 -3.17
N ASN A 233 11.99 -40.03 -3.35
CA ASN A 233 12.81 -39.48 -2.27
C ASN A 233 12.30 -38.15 -1.68
N LYS A 234 11.11 -37.67 -2.09
CA LYS A 234 10.49 -36.42 -1.62
C LYS A 234 9.92 -36.48 -0.19
N SER A 235 10.66 -37.06 0.75
CA SER A 235 10.33 -36.96 2.18
C SER A 235 11.12 -35.83 2.84
N GLU A 236 10.39 -34.74 3.06
CA GLU A 236 10.49 -33.69 4.10
C GLU A 236 11.50 -32.52 4.00
N GLU A 237 12.74 -32.60 3.52
CA GLU A 237 13.68 -31.46 3.73
C GLU A 237 14.78 -31.26 2.65
N ASN A 238 14.46 -31.23 1.35
CA ASN A 238 15.47 -30.87 0.33
C ASN A 238 15.10 -29.59 -0.43
N ASP A 239 15.99 -28.59 -0.35
CA ASP A 239 15.97 -27.31 -1.10
C ASP A 239 16.16 -27.47 -2.63
N ASP A 240 16.16 -28.70 -3.16
CA ASP A 240 16.44 -29.08 -4.56
C ASP A 240 15.28 -28.80 -5.56
N ASP A 241 14.33 -27.99 -5.11
CA ASP A 241 13.04 -27.79 -5.73
C ASP A 241 13.16 -26.99 -7.05
N GLU A 242 14.08 -26.02 -7.12
CA GLU A 242 14.40 -25.31 -8.37
C GLU A 242 15.08 -26.21 -9.40
N GLU A 243 16.03 -27.04 -8.96
CA GLU A 243 16.78 -27.94 -9.83
C GLU A 243 15.87 -29.00 -10.47
N PHE A 244 14.87 -29.50 -9.73
CA PHE A 244 13.83 -30.39 -10.28
C PHE A 244 13.05 -29.74 -11.43
N ALA A 245 12.66 -28.46 -11.28
CA ALA A 245 12.00 -27.72 -12.35
C ALA A 245 12.90 -27.55 -13.58
N THR A 246 14.21 -27.32 -13.38
CA THR A 246 15.18 -27.25 -14.48
C THR A 246 15.30 -28.59 -15.21
N ILE A 247 15.28 -29.72 -14.50
CA ILE A 247 15.30 -31.07 -15.11
C ILE A 247 14.06 -31.25 -16.00
N ILE A 248 12.87 -30.91 -15.52
CA ILE A 248 11.63 -31.00 -16.31
C ILE A 248 11.71 -30.10 -17.56
N SER A 249 12.21 -28.87 -17.41
CA SER A 249 12.41 -27.97 -18.56
C SER A 249 13.39 -28.56 -19.58
N SER A 250 14.47 -29.18 -19.11
CA SER A 250 15.47 -29.81 -19.98
C SER A 250 14.90 -31.04 -20.68
N TRP A 251 14.13 -31.86 -19.97
CA TRP A 251 13.48 -33.05 -20.53
C TRP A 251 12.48 -32.67 -21.61
N THR A 252 11.61 -31.69 -21.33
CA THR A 252 10.60 -31.23 -22.28
C THR A 252 11.23 -30.55 -23.49
N SER A 253 12.28 -29.74 -23.30
CA SER A 253 13.04 -29.17 -24.43
C SER A 253 13.74 -30.24 -25.28
N TRP A 254 14.19 -31.34 -24.65
CA TRP A 254 14.83 -32.45 -25.33
C TRP A 254 13.81 -33.30 -26.11
N GLU A 255 12.66 -33.64 -25.52
CA GLU A 255 11.58 -34.35 -26.23
C GLU A 255 11.06 -33.52 -27.41
N VAL A 256 11.03 -32.19 -27.28
CA VAL A 256 10.77 -31.28 -28.40
C VAL A 256 11.84 -31.39 -29.48
N SER A 257 13.12 -31.44 -29.09
CA SER A 257 14.22 -31.65 -30.06
C SER A 257 14.14 -33.01 -30.77
N CYS A 258 13.56 -34.01 -30.10
CA CYS A 258 13.26 -35.32 -30.67
C CYS A 258 11.97 -35.34 -31.51
N GLY A 259 11.19 -34.26 -31.52
CA GLY A 259 9.93 -34.14 -32.28
C GLY A 259 8.69 -34.71 -31.59
N GLU A 260 8.79 -35.15 -30.32
CA GLU A 260 7.69 -35.75 -29.55
C GLU A 260 6.98 -34.74 -28.63
N ALA A 261 6.41 -33.67 -29.21
CA ALA A 261 5.72 -32.62 -28.45
C ALA A 261 4.49 -33.13 -27.66
N SER A 262 3.83 -34.18 -28.16
CA SER A 262 2.70 -34.82 -27.46
C SER A 262 3.12 -35.44 -26.13
N ARG A 263 4.30 -36.07 -26.09
CA ARG A 263 4.87 -36.68 -24.87
C ARG A 263 5.24 -35.61 -23.84
N ALA A 264 5.85 -34.51 -24.29
CA ALA A 264 6.13 -33.35 -23.43
C ALA A 264 4.86 -32.81 -22.76
N ASN A 265 3.74 -32.74 -23.50
CA ASN A 265 2.45 -32.32 -22.94
C ASN A 265 1.89 -33.34 -21.93
N GLU A 266 2.00 -34.64 -22.21
CA GLU A 266 1.61 -35.69 -21.27
C GLU A 266 2.44 -35.67 -19.98
N ILE A 267 3.74 -35.42 -20.07
CA ILE A 267 4.63 -35.24 -18.92
C ILE A 267 4.14 -34.07 -18.06
N PHE A 268 3.89 -32.91 -18.68
CA PHE A 268 3.36 -31.76 -17.94
C PHE A 268 1.98 -32.06 -17.32
N LYS A 269 1.08 -32.74 -18.04
CA LYS A 269 -0.22 -33.14 -17.47
C LYS A 269 -0.06 -34.07 -16.28
N LEU A 270 0.82 -35.07 -16.36
CA LEU A 270 1.08 -35.99 -15.24
C LEU A 270 1.67 -35.28 -14.02
N LEU A 271 2.52 -34.27 -14.25
CA LEU A 271 3.12 -33.46 -13.18
C LEU A 271 2.12 -32.45 -12.57
N LEU A 272 1.11 -32.03 -13.33
CA LEU A 272 0.15 -31.00 -12.97
C LEU A 272 -1.20 -31.54 -12.49
N ASP A 273 -1.56 -32.79 -12.83
CA ASP A 273 -2.82 -33.41 -12.41
C ASP A 273 -2.79 -33.72 -10.91
N ASN A 274 -3.50 -32.90 -10.14
CA ASN A 274 -3.71 -33.03 -8.69
C ASN A 274 -4.42 -34.34 -8.25
N LYS A 275 -4.70 -35.29 -9.16
CA LYS A 275 -5.43 -36.54 -8.86
C LYS A 275 -4.51 -37.68 -8.41
N THR A 276 -3.20 -37.63 -8.69
CA THR A 276 -2.20 -38.57 -8.13
C THR A 276 -1.78 -38.07 -6.76
N ASN A 277 -2.75 -38.14 -5.84
CA ASN A 277 -2.72 -37.61 -4.48
C ASN A 277 -1.70 -38.34 -3.56
N LYS A 278 -0.40 -38.15 -3.82
CA LYS A 278 0.72 -38.55 -2.95
C LYS A 278 1.94 -37.61 -3.00
N LEU A 279 1.92 -36.55 -3.82
CA LEU A 279 3.07 -35.67 -4.00
C LEU A 279 2.76 -34.26 -3.47
N GLU A 280 3.22 -33.98 -2.25
CA GLU A 280 3.32 -32.62 -1.71
C GLU A 280 4.44 -31.90 -2.47
N ILE A 281 4.14 -31.44 -3.69
CA ILE A 281 5.00 -30.52 -4.43
C ILE A 281 4.80 -29.13 -3.82
N SER A 282 5.88 -28.48 -3.39
CA SER A 282 5.87 -27.09 -2.90
C SER A 282 5.15 -26.15 -3.87
N ASP A 283 4.42 -25.16 -3.35
CA ASP A 283 3.69 -24.18 -4.17
C ASP A 283 4.63 -23.38 -5.09
N GLN A 284 5.91 -23.26 -4.71
CA GLN A 284 6.95 -22.59 -5.50
C GLN A 284 7.38 -23.43 -6.70
N THR A 285 7.58 -24.73 -6.51
CA THR A 285 7.94 -25.64 -7.62
C THR A 285 6.80 -25.87 -8.56
N LYS A 286 5.57 -25.94 -8.06
CA LYS A 286 4.39 -25.86 -8.94
C LYS A 286 4.45 -24.61 -9.79
N SER A 287 4.64 -23.42 -9.20
CA SER A 287 4.74 -22.17 -9.95
C SER A 287 5.83 -22.20 -11.03
N SER A 288 7.04 -22.67 -10.70
CA SER A 288 8.14 -22.80 -11.66
C SER A 288 7.84 -23.81 -12.78
N ILE A 289 7.26 -24.96 -12.45
CA ILE A 289 6.81 -25.95 -13.45
C ILE A 289 5.70 -25.38 -14.32
N TYR A 290 4.75 -24.62 -13.76
CA TYR A 290 3.71 -23.93 -14.52
C TYR A 290 4.29 -22.84 -15.42
N THR A 291 5.36 -22.14 -15.01
CA THR A 291 6.04 -21.19 -15.90
C THR A 291 6.68 -21.91 -17.09
N ALA A 292 7.37 -23.01 -16.85
CA ALA A 292 7.95 -23.85 -17.90
C ALA A 292 6.86 -24.44 -18.82
N PHE A 293 5.73 -24.87 -18.26
CA PHE A 293 4.58 -25.35 -19.01
C PHE A 293 3.97 -24.27 -19.90
N VAL A 294 3.77 -23.05 -19.37
CA VAL A 294 3.24 -21.93 -20.17
C VAL A 294 4.23 -21.51 -21.26
N GLU A 295 5.54 -21.55 -21.02
CA GLU A 295 6.55 -21.31 -22.06
C GLU A 295 6.51 -22.39 -23.14
N PHE A 296 6.37 -23.65 -22.75
CA PHE A 296 6.16 -24.76 -23.68
C PHE A 296 4.87 -24.58 -24.50
N GLU A 297 3.74 -24.30 -23.87
CA GLU A 297 2.46 -24.12 -24.57
C GLU A 297 2.43 -22.85 -25.43
N LYS A 298 3.14 -21.79 -25.07
CA LYS A 298 3.29 -20.63 -25.96
C LYS A 298 3.99 -20.99 -27.26
N ASN A 299 4.96 -21.89 -27.20
CA ASN A 299 5.76 -22.28 -28.35
C ASN A 299 5.06 -23.37 -29.19
N PHE A 300 4.28 -24.26 -28.56
CA PHE A 300 3.78 -25.48 -29.20
C PHE A 300 2.28 -25.77 -28.98
N GLY A 301 1.55 -24.92 -28.24
CA GLY A 301 0.15 -25.14 -27.86
C GLY A 301 -0.88 -24.57 -28.84
N ASN A 302 -2.12 -25.08 -28.73
CA ASN A 302 -3.28 -24.53 -29.43
C ASN A 302 -3.82 -23.29 -28.69
N LYS A 303 -4.48 -22.38 -29.39
CA LYS A 303 -4.97 -21.11 -28.81
C LYS A 303 -5.82 -21.31 -27.52
N ASP A 304 -6.69 -22.32 -27.52
CA ASP A 304 -7.56 -22.61 -26.38
C ASP A 304 -6.81 -23.22 -25.18
N SER A 305 -5.76 -24.00 -25.42
CA SER A 305 -4.93 -24.56 -24.34
C SER A 305 -4.06 -23.46 -23.70
N ILE A 306 -3.53 -22.54 -24.51
CA ILE A 306 -2.80 -21.36 -24.05
C ILE A 306 -3.67 -20.49 -23.14
N GLU A 307 -4.94 -20.26 -23.50
CA GLU A 307 -5.85 -19.48 -22.66
C GLU A 307 -6.09 -20.17 -21.30
N GLN A 308 -6.28 -21.49 -21.29
CA GLN A 308 -6.45 -22.27 -20.05
C GLN A 308 -5.20 -22.24 -19.16
N SER A 309 -4.00 -22.42 -19.72
CA SER A 309 -2.75 -22.38 -18.93
C SER A 309 -2.40 -20.99 -18.43
N VAL A 310 -2.72 -19.93 -19.18
CA VAL A 310 -2.59 -18.55 -18.72
C VAL A 310 -3.55 -18.26 -17.56
N LEU A 311 -4.77 -18.79 -17.58
CA LEU A 311 -5.71 -18.66 -16.46
C LEU A 311 -5.17 -19.35 -15.20
N ILE A 312 -4.59 -20.54 -15.33
CA ILE A 312 -3.98 -21.27 -14.21
C ILE A 312 -2.77 -20.50 -13.65
N LYS A 313 -1.88 -19.97 -14.51
CA LYS A 313 -0.75 -19.15 -14.07
C LYS A 313 -1.20 -17.90 -13.31
N ARG A 314 -2.24 -17.22 -13.80
CA ARG A 314 -2.82 -16.06 -13.12
C ARG A 314 -3.42 -16.45 -11.77
N ARG A 315 -4.11 -17.60 -11.68
CA ARG A 315 -4.66 -18.13 -10.42
C ARG A 315 -3.57 -18.31 -9.36
N ILE A 316 -2.49 -19.01 -9.70
CA ILE A 316 -1.39 -19.32 -8.77
C ILE A 316 -0.66 -18.05 -8.33
N LYS A 317 -0.43 -17.12 -9.28
CA LYS A 317 0.16 -15.82 -8.95
C LYS A 317 -0.67 -15.09 -7.91
N TYR A 318 -1.99 -15.03 -8.10
CA TYR A 318 -2.87 -14.38 -7.14
C TYR A 318 -2.95 -15.13 -5.81
N GLU A 319 -2.88 -16.47 -5.80
CA GLU A 319 -2.82 -17.27 -4.56
C GLU A 319 -1.53 -16.98 -3.76
N GLN A 320 -0.40 -16.83 -4.44
CA GLN A 320 0.87 -16.42 -3.81
C GLN A 320 0.80 -14.97 -3.29
N GLU A 321 0.26 -14.05 -4.08
CA GLU A 321 0.05 -12.66 -3.64
C GLU A 321 -0.85 -12.61 -2.39
N ILE A 322 -1.86 -13.48 -2.31
CA ILE A 322 -2.74 -13.64 -1.13
C ILE A 322 -2.01 -14.25 0.07
N GLN A 323 -1.14 -15.25 -0.14
CA GLN A 323 -0.32 -15.83 0.94
C GLN A 323 0.66 -14.80 1.51
N ASN A 324 1.29 -14.00 0.65
CA ASN A 324 2.25 -12.97 1.04
C ASN A 324 1.56 -11.81 1.76
N ASP A 325 0.47 -11.29 1.20
CA ASP A 325 -0.28 -10.16 1.73
C ASP A 325 -1.79 -10.47 1.83
N PRO A 326 -2.25 -11.06 2.94
CA PRO A 326 -3.67 -11.40 3.13
C PRO A 326 -4.62 -10.19 3.13
N TYR A 327 -4.08 -8.97 3.26
CA TYR A 327 -4.82 -7.70 3.29
C TYR A 327 -4.85 -6.95 1.95
N ASP A 328 -4.25 -7.48 0.87
CA ASP A 328 -4.39 -6.88 -0.45
C ASP A 328 -5.73 -7.26 -1.11
N TYR A 329 -6.72 -6.42 -0.84
CA TYR A 329 -8.05 -6.54 -1.38
C TYR A 329 -8.13 -6.41 -2.91
N ASP A 330 -7.14 -5.83 -3.60
CA ASP A 330 -7.15 -5.74 -5.07
C ASP A 330 -6.76 -7.07 -5.71
N SER A 331 -5.75 -7.77 -5.18
CA SER A 331 -5.41 -9.11 -5.62
C SER A 331 -6.51 -10.12 -5.31
N TRP A 332 -7.18 -10.01 -4.15
CA TRP A 332 -8.41 -10.78 -3.87
C TRP A 332 -9.52 -10.52 -4.89
N TRP A 333 -9.71 -9.27 -5.32
CA TRP A 333 -10.76 -8.93 -6.30
C TRP A 333 -10.46 -9.57 -7.66
N LYS A 334 -9.20 -9.48 -8.12
CA LYS A 334 -8.75 -10.10 -9.37
C LYS A 334 -8.83 -11.62 -9.33
N TYR A 335 -8.43 -12.24 -8.21
CA TYR A 335 -8.54 -13.68 -7.98
C TYR A 335 -10.00 -14.15 -8.10
N MET A 336 -10.91 -13.46 -7.42
CA MET A 336 -12.32 -13.82 -7.44
C MET A 336 -12.99 -13.59 -8.79
N THR A 337 -12.63 -12.53 -9.51
CA THR A 337 -13.12 -12.29 -10.88
C THR A 337 -12.68 -13.43 -11.81
N LEU A 338 -11.45 -13.94 -11.62
CA LEU A 338 -10.96 -15.09 -12.36
C LEU A 338 -11.74 -16.36 -12.01
N LEU A 339 -12.01 -16.59 -10.72
CA LEU A 339 -12.79 -17.74 -10.24
C LEU A 339 -14.25 -17.71 -10.73
N GLN A 340 -14.86 -16.53 -10.82
CA GLN A 340 -16.21 -16.36 -11.36
C GLN A 340 -16.29 -16.80 -12.83
N ASN A 341 -15.26 -16.51 -13.61
CA ASN A 341 -15.18 -16.93 -15.00
C ASN A 341 -14.92 -18.44 -15.14
N SER A 342 -14.24 -19.07 -14.18
CA SER A 342 -13.86 -20.49 -14.25
C SER A 342 -14.91 -21.48 -13.77
N SER A 343 -16.16 -21.05 -13.49
CA SER A 343 -17.31 -21.92 -13.15
C SER A 343 -17.17 -22.81 -11.89
N ASN A 344 -16.08 -22.71 -11.12
CA ASN A 344 -15.88 -23.49 -9.88
C ASN A 344 -16.51 -22.80 -8.67
N LYS A 345 -17.74 -23.19 -8.32
CA LYS A 345 -18.52 -22.61 -7.22
C LYS A 345 -17.89 -22.82 -5.83
N SER A 346 -17.27 -23.97 -5.58
CA SER A 346 -16.66 -24.33 -4.29
C SER A 346 -15.43 -23.50 -3.95
N ASP A 347 -14.60 -23.21 -4.94
CA ASP A 347 -13.35 -22.46 -4.76
C ASP A 347 -13.66 -21.00 -4.40
N LEU A 348 -14.71 -20.45 -4.99
CA LEU A 348 -15.18 -19.10 -4.75
C LEU A 348 -15.79 -18.94 -3.34
N GLU A 349 -16.57 -19.93 -2.87
CA GLU A 349 -17.08 -19.93 -1.48
C GLU A 349 -15.93 -19.99 -0.46
N ASN A 350 -14.94 -20.85 -0.68
CA ASN A 350 -13.76 -20.96 0.17
C ASN A 350 -12.93 -19.67 0.15
N ALA A 351 -12.79 -19.04 -1.00
CA ALA A 351 -12.12 -17.75 -1.12
C ALA A 351 -12.90 -16.66 -0.36
N PHE A 352 -14.23 -16.67 -0.36
CA PHE A 352 -15.03 -15.71 0.41
C PHE A 352 -14.89 -15.95 1.91
N LYS A 353 -14.86 -17.20 2.36
CA LYS A 353 -14.59 -17.55 3.77
C LYS A 353 -13.20 -17.09 4.22
N LYS A 354 -12.18 -17.22 3.37
CA LYS A 354 -10.81 -16.73 3.66
C LYS A 354 -10.77 -15.20 3.75
N VAL A 355 -11.40 -14.48 2.82
CA VAL A 355 -11.48 -13.01 2.86
C VAL A 355 -12.24 -12.53 4.09
N THR A 356 -13.36 -13.16 4.42
CA THR A 356 -14.20 -12.76 5.56
C THR A 356 -13.52 -13.01 6.91
N GLY A 357 -12.66 -14.04 7.02
CA GLY A 357 -11.83 -14.29 8.20
C GLY A 357 -10.79 -13.21 8.50
N ASN A 358 -10.30 -12.50 7.48
CA ASN A 358 -9.28 -11.46 7.62
C ASN A 358 -9.89 -10.08 7.90
N VAL A 359 -10.17 -9.79 9.18
CA VAL A 359 -10.80 -8.53 9.62
C VAL A 359 -9.81 -7.36 9.56
N VAL A 360 -10.23 -6.22 9.01
CA VAL A 360 -9.45 -4.98 8.95
C VAL A 360 -9.32 -4.37 10.36
N HIS A 361 -8.11 -4.06 10.80
CA HIS A 361 -7.84 -3.48 12.14
C HIS A 361 -7.93 -1.95 12.23
N ASP A 362 -8.23 -1.25 11.13
CA ASP A 362 -8.27 0.23 11.09
C ASP A 362 -9.43 0.80 11.93
N LYS A 363 -9.14 1.79 12.79
CA LYS A 363 -10.13 2.46 13.66
C LYS A 363 -10.99 3.51 12.94
N HIS A 364 -10.54 4.01 11.79
CA HIS A 364 -11.23 5.00 10.97
C HIS A 364 -11.75 4.40 9.66
N LYS A 365 -12.66 5.14 9.00
CA LYS A 365 -13.24 4.77 7.69
C LYS A 365 -12.18 4.82 6.57
N SER A 366 -11.33 3.81 6.53
CA SER A 366 -10.27 3.59 5.54
C SER A 366 -10.83 3.08 4.20
N ILE A 367 -10.04 3.23 3.14
CA ILE A 367 -10.34 2.65 1.82
C ILE A 367 -10.43 1.12 1.92
N LYS A 368 -9.59 0.51 2.77
CA LYS A 368 -9.58 -0.94 3.06
C LYS A 368 -10.95 -1.43 3.57
N TRP A 369 -11.55 -0.70 4.52
CA TRP A 369 -12.90 -0.99 5.01
C TRP A 369 -13.98 -0.91 3.91
N ARG A 370 -13.89 0.06 3.00
CA ARG A 370 -14.84 0.17 1.88
C ARG A 370 -14.75 -1.04 0.94
N ARG A 371 -13.53 -1.50 0.63
CA ARG A 371 -13.28 -2.68 -0.20
C ARG A 371 -13.74 -3.97 0.50
N TYR A 372 -13.36 -4.14 1.76
CA TYR A 372 -13.77 -5.27 2.59
C TYR A 372 -15.29 -5.42 2.66
N ILE A 373 -16.02 -4.32 2.85
CA ILE A 373 -17.49 -4.35 2.85
C ILE A 373 -18.07 -4.63 1.48
N MET A 374 -17.41 -4.19 0.40
CA MET A 374 -17.85 -4.58 -0.94
C MET A 374 -17.76 -6.09 -1.14
N PHE A 375 -16.76 -6.77 -0.56
CA PHE A 375 -16.69 -8.24 -0.57
C PHE A 375 -17.85 -8.88 0.20
N TRP A 376 -18.23 -8.35 1.36
CA TRP A 376 -19.41 -8.86 2.09
C TRP A 376 -20.70 -8.70 1.30
N ILE A 377 -20.90 -7.54 0.66
CA ILE A 377 -22.05 -7.29 -0.21
C ILE A 377 -22.02 -8.25 -1.41
N TRP A 378 -20.84 -8.44 -2.02
CA TRP A 378 -20.68 -9.36 -3.14
C TRP A 378 -20.95 -10.81 -2.75
N TYR A 379 -20.43 -11.26 -1.60
CA TYR A 379 -20.65 -12.62 -1.11
C TYR A 379 -22.14 -12.88 -0.86
N ALA A 380 -22.83 -11.93 -0.24
CA ALA A 380 -24.27 -12.04 -0.01
C ALA A 380 -25.08 -12.08 -1.32
N PHE A 381 -24.73 -11.25 -2.32
CA PHE A 381 -25.37 -11.30 -3.64
C PHE A 381 -25.05 -12.59 -4.40
N TRP A 382 -23.83 -13.11 -4.26
CA TRP A 382 -23.43 -14.36 -4.90
C TRP A 382 -24.23 -15.54 -4.35
N GLU A 383 -24.32 -15.69 -3.02
CA GLU A 383 -25.14 -16.73 -2.38
C GLU A 383 -26.62 -16.61 -2.76
N GLU A 384 -27.14 -15.39 -2.84
CA GLU A 384 -28.52 -15.13 -3.24
C GLU A 384 -28.78 -15.51 -4.71
N MET A 385 -27.98 -15.01 -5.64
CA MET A 385 -28.24 -15.13 -7.08
C MET A 385 -27.76 -16.45 -7.70
N THR A 386 -26.72 -17.07 -7.15
CA THR A 386 -26.10 -18.27 -7.76
C THR A 386 -26.39 -19.56 -7.00
N ASN A 387 -26.58 -19.49 -5.67
CA ASN A 387 -26.88 -20.65 -4.83
C ASN A 387 -28.36 -20.69 -4.40
N ASN A 388 -29.15 -19.63 -4.62
CA ASN A 388 -30.57 -19.53 -4.24
C ASN A 388 -30.84 -19.90 -2.77
N ASN A 389 -29.87 -19.66 -1.88
CA ASN A 389 -29.98 -19.99 -0.45
C ASN A 389 -30.17 -18.71 0.38
N PRO A 390 -31.42 -18.27 0.64
CA PRO A 390 -31.68 -17.02 1.35
C PRO A 390 -31.25 -17.09 2.83
N ASP A 391 -31.30 -18.24 3.48
CA ASP A 391 -30.95 -18.33 4.90
C ASP A 391 -29.45 -18.11 5.14
N SER A 392 -28.59 -18.69 4.30
CA SER A 392 -27.14 -18.45 4.33
C SER A 392 -26.81 -16.98 4.04
N ALA A 393 -27.47 -16.37 3.05
CA ALA A 393 -27.31 -14.95 2.76
C ALA A 393 -27.71 -14.06 3.96
N ARG A 394 -28.77 -14.43 4.70
CA ARG A 394 -29.19 -13.73 5.93
C ARG A 394 -28.14 -13.84 7.03
N GLU A 395 -27.51 -15.00 7.20
CA GLU A 395 -26.41 -15.16 8.15
C GLU A 395 -25.20 -14.30 7.78
N ILE A 396 -24.86 -14.22 6.49
CA ILE A 396 -23.76 -13.40 5.97
C ILE A 396 -24.01 -11.92 6.25
N TRP A 397 -25.21 -11.42 5.99
CA TRP A 397 -25.57 -10.03 6.34
C TRP A 397 -25.47 -9.77 7.84
N ASN A 398 -25.96 -10.69 8.68
CA ASN A 398 -25.85 -10.56 10.14
C ASN A 398 -24.40 -10.61 10.64
N ASN A 399 -23.55 -11.45 10.04
CA ASN A 399 -22.13 -11.53 10.36
C ASN A 399 -21.41 -10.25 9.94
N CYS A 400 -21.69 -9.70 8.76
CA CYS A 400 -21.19 -8.40 8.32
C CYS A 400 -21.53 -7.29 9.34
N LEU A 401 -22.77 -7.27 9.84
CA LEU A 401 -23.19 -6.30 10.86
C LEU A 401 -22.49 -6.48 12.21
N LYS A 402 -22.08 -7.70 12.59
CA LYS A 402 -21.29 -7.93 13.82
C LYS A 402 -19.86 -7.43 13.69
N VAL A 403 -19.27 -7.55 12.50
CA VAL A 403 -17.87 -7.17 12.25
C VAL A 403 -17.68 -5.65 12.24
N ILE A 404 -18.70 -4.88 11.82
CA ILE A 404 -18.59 -3.42 11.72
C ILE A 404 -18.66 -2.75 13.11
N PRO A 405 -17.68 -1.91 13.50
CA PRO A 405 -17.75 -1.11 14.72
C PRO A 405 -18.72 0.08 14.58
N HIS A 406 -20.03 -0.14 14.84
CA HIS A 406 -21.07 0.89 14.63
C HIS A 406 -20.93 2.14 15.50
N LYS A 407 -20.17 2.07 16.60
CA LYS A 407 -19.90 3.24 17.47
C LYS A 407 -19.01 4.29 16.79
N SER A 408 -18.05 3.88 15.96
CA SER A 408 -17.12 4.81 15.31
C SER A 408 -17.54 5.15 13.88
N PHE A 409 -17.98 4.16 13.09
CA PHE A 409 -18.49 4.37 11.75
C PHE A 409 -19.48 3.29 11.33
N THR A 410 -20.40 3.66 10.44
CA THR A 410 -21.40 2.75 9.86
C THR A 410 -21.34 2.81 8.34
N PHE A 411 -22.05 1.92 7.62
CA PHE A 411 -22.15 1.97 6.16
C PHE A 411 -23.61 1.87 5.70
N ALA A 412 -24.12 2.95 5.10
CA ALA A 412 -25.51 3.00 4.63
C ALA A 412 -25.81 1.94 3.56
N LYS A 413 -24.84 1.63 2.69
CA LYS A 413 -25.01 0.64 1.62
C LYS A 413 -25.27 -0.78 2.15
N VAL A 414 -24.68 -1.15 3.29
CA VAL A 414 -24.89 -2.47 3.92
C VAL A 414 -26.30 -2.57 4.49
N TRP A 415 -26.73 -1.53 5.22
CA TRP A 415 -28.08 -1.50 5.78
C TRP A 415 -29.17 -1.50 4.70
N ILE A 416 -28.98 -0.71 3.64
CA ILE A 416 -29.90 -0.66 2.49
C ILE A 416 -29.90 -2.02 1.76
N GLY A 417 -28.72 -2.58 1.46
CA GLY A 417 -28.62 -3.89 0.82
C GLY A 417 -29.27 -5.01 1.64
N TYR A 418 -29.15 -4.97 2.97
CA TYR A 418 -29.80 -5.94 3.84
C TYR A 418 -31.33 -5.77 3.88
N SER A 419 -31.84 -4.53 3.88
CA SER A 419 -33.28 -4.31 3.74
C SER A 419 -33.82 -4.74 2.37
N GLU A 420 -33.10 -4.47 1.28
CA GLU A 420 -33.48 -4.90 -0.07
C GLU A 420 -33.44 -6.42 -0.22
N PHE A 421 -32.51 -7.09 0.47
CA PHE A 421 -32.46 -8.54 0.56
C PHE A 421 -33.70 -9.12 1.27
N GLU A 422 -34.09 -8.59 2.44
CA GLU A 422 -35.28 -9.08 3.14
C GLU A 422 -36.58 -8.78 2.40
N LEU A 423 -36.65 -7.65 1.66
CA LEU A 423 -37.79 -7.35 0.78
C LEU A 423 -37.92 -8.33 -0.38
N ARG A 424 -36.81 -8.87 -0.89
CA ARG A 424 -36.82 -9.82 -2.02
C ARG A 424 -37.18 -11.25 -1.60
N ASN A 425 -36.76 -11.69 -0.41
CA ASN A 425 -36.74 -13.12 -0.07
C ASN A 425 -37.68 -13.58 1.06
N SER A 426 -38.33 -12.67 1.80
CA SER A 426 -39.18 -13.06 2.94
C SER A 426 -40.64 -12.69 2.70
N GLU A 427 -41.57 -13.61 3.02
CA GLU A 427 -43.02 -13.35 3.02
C GLU A 427 -43.38 -12.21 4.00
N ASP A 428 -42.75 -12.16 5.18
CA ASP A 428 -42.80 -11.02 6.12
C ASP A 428 -41.70 -9.96 5.88
N GLY A 429 -41.23 -9.83 4.64
CA GLY A 429 -40.06 -9.03 4.28
C GLY A 429 -40.18 -7.56 4.67
N LEU A 430 -41.39 -7.01 4.59
CA LEU A 430 -41.66 -5.61 4.95
C LEU A 430 -41.43 -5.35 6.45
N ALA A 431 -41.97 -6.20 7.32
CA ALA A 431 -41.84 -6.02 8.76
C ALA A 431 -40.38 -6.16 9.21
N LYS A 432 -39.63 -7.09 8.62
CA LYS A 432 -38.19 -7.30 8.88
C LYS A 432 -37.35 -6.15 8.35
N ALA A 433 -37.58 -5.70 7.11
CA ALA A 433 -36.89 -4.55 6.52
C ALA A 433 -37.10 -3.29 7.36
N ARG A 434 -38.33 -3.02 7.82
CA ARG A 434 -38.65 -1.93 8.75
C ARG A 434 -37.89 -2.03 10.07
N LYS A 435 -37.80 -3.22 10.67
CA LYS A 435 -37.02 -3.45 11.90
C LYS A 435 -35.52 -3.20 11.68
N ILE A 436 -34.98 -3.63 10.55
CA ILE A 436 -33.56 -3.44 10.18
C ILE A 436 -33.25 -1.95 9.98
N LEU A 437 -34.08 -1.23 9.23
CA LEU A 437 -33.92 0.21 9.02
C LEU A 437 -34.10 0.99 10.32
N GLY A 438 -35.04 0.59 11.18
CA GLY A 438 -35.19 1.14 12.53
C GLY A 438 -33.96 0.93 13.41
N ARG A 439 -33.38 -0.28 13.39
CA ARG A 439 -32.12 -0.60 14.08
C ARG A 439 -30.95 0.21 13.52
N ALA A 440 -30.89 0.39 12.20
CA ALA A 440 -29.87 1.20 11.55
C ALA A 440 -29.94 2.65 12.01
N ILE A 441 -31.13 3.24 12.12
CA ILE A 441 -31.32 4.60 12.63
C ILE A 441 -30.83 4.70 14.08
N GLY A 442 -31.26 3.78 14.95
CA GLY A 442 -30.87 3.81 16.37
C GLY A 442 -29.37 3.60 16.63
N GLN A 443 -28.67 2.84 15.77
CA GLN A 443 -27.22 2.65 15.90
C GLN A 443 -26.40 3.77 15.24
N THR A 444 -26.96 4.47 14.25
CA THR A 444 -26.28 5.55 13.52
C THR A 444 -26.43 6.91 14.19
N SER A 445 -27.47 7.11 15.01
CA SER A 445 -27.81 8.38 15.66
C SER A 445 -26.83 8.83 16.76
N ILE A 446 -25.88 8.00 17.19
CA ILE A 446 -25.00 8.30 18.33
C ILE A 446 -23.90 9.32 17.99
N ASN A 447 -23.39 9.35 16.75
CA ASN A 447 -22.26 10.21 16.37
C ASN A 447 -22.57 11.15 15.21
N LYS A 448 -23.15 10.65 14.10
CA LYS A 448 -23.64 11.47 12.96
C LYS A 448 -24.75 10.73 12.20
N PRO A 449 -25.94 11.32 12.02
CA PRO A 449 -27.01 10.71 11.23
C PRO A 449 -26.60 10.57 9.77
N LYS A 450 -26.88 9.41 9.19
CA LYS A 450 -26.69 9.20 7.74
C LYS A 450 -27.97 9.50 7.00
N ILE A 451 -28.01 10.69 6.40
CA ILE A 451 -29.10 11.19 5.55
C ILE A 451 -29.53 10.16 4.50
N LYS A 452 -28.60 9.39 3.93
CA LYS A 452 -28.91 8.37 2.90
C LYS A 452 -29.84 7.26 3.41
N ILE A 453 -29.76 6.88 4.69
CA ILE A 453 -30.62 5.84 5.26
C ILE A 453 -32.04 6.40 5.45
N PHE A 454 -32.16 7.62 5.97
CA PHE A 454 -33.44 8.30 6.11
C PHE A 454 -34.12 8.51 4.75
N LYS A 455 -33.40 9.04 3.76
CA LYS A 455 -33.92 9.23 2.40
C LYS A 455 -34.42 7.91 1.79
N TYR A 456 -33.65 6.83 1.90
CA TYR A 456 -34.07 5.52 1.39
C TYR A 456 -35.31 5.00 2.13
N TYR A 457 -35.34 5.13 3.46
CA TYR A 457 -36.47 4.63 4.23
C TYR A 457 -37.75 5.42 3.95
N ILE A 458 -37.64 6.74 3.82
CA ILE A 458 -38.74 7.61 3.42
C ILE A 458 -39.23 7.26 2.02
N ASP A 459 -38.33 7.11 1.02
CA ASP A 459 -38.71 6.73 -0.34
C ASP A 459 -39.41 5.37 -0.40
N LEU A 460 -38.94 4.40 0.39
CA LEU A 460 -39.58 3.09 0.52
C LEU A 460 -41.00 3.21 1.09
N GLU A 461 -41.20 3.97 2.17
CA GLU A 461 -42.53 4.12 2.79
C GLU A 461 -43.47 4.99 1.91
N LYS A 462 -42.93 5.97 1.17
CA LYS A 462 -43.70 6.73 0.15
C LYS A 462 -44.21 5.79 -0.96
N LYS A 463 -43.36 4.87 -1.45
CA LYS A 463 -43.76 3.86 -2.44
C LYS A 463 -44.83 2.90 -1.94
N LEU A 464 -44.90 2.67 -0.62
CA LEU A 464 -45.92 1.83 0.00
C LEU A 464 -47.22 2.60 0.32
N GLY A 465 -47.18 3.93 0.35
CA GLY A 465 -48.33 4.78 0.67
C GLY A 465 -48.60 4.96 2.17
N ASP A 466 -47.67 4.57 3.06
CA ASP A 466 -47.85 4.69 4.52
C ASP A 466 -47.43 6.09 5.02
N TRP A 467 -48.24 7.11 4.73
CA TRP A 467 -47.94 8.52 5.04
C TRP A 467 -47.71 8.80 6.53
N ASN A 468 -48.49 8.17 7.42
CA ASN A 468 -48.32 8.31 8.87
C ASN A 468 -46.93 7.88 9.34
N ARG A 469 -46.33 6.90 8.65
CA ARG A 469 -45.01 6.39 8.98
C ARG A 469 -43.92 7.27 8.40
N VAL A 470 -44.11 7.79 7.19
CA VAL A 470 -43.23 8.81 6.61
C VAL A 470 -43.12 10.02 7.55
N ARG A 471 -44.24 10.48 8.11
CA ARG A 471 -44.29 11.55 9.12
C ARG A 471 -43.48 11.22 10.37
N LEU A 472 -43.69 10.03 10.95
CA LEU A 472 -42.90 9.56 12.09
C LEU A 472 -41.39 9.51 11.78
N LEU A 473 -41.02 9.18 10.54
CA LEU A 473 -39.62 9.16 10.12
C LEU A 473 -39.03 10.56 9.99
N PHE A 474 -39.78 11.52 9.45
CA PHE A 474 -39.37 12.92 9.43
C PHE A 474 -39.24 13.49 10.85
N GLN A 475 -40.18 13.19 11.75
CA GLN A 475 -40.08 13.58 13.17
C GLN A 475 -38.83 13.02 13.83
N LYS A 476 -38.57 11.72 13.68
CA LYS A 476 -37.34 11.09 14.21
C LYS A 476 -36.07 11.64 13.56
N TRP A 477 -36.13 11.99 12.28
CA TRP A 477 -35.00 12.61 11.60
C TRP A 477 -34.73 14.01 12.18
N LEU A 478 -35.78 14.80 12.43
CA LEU A 478 -35.68 16.08 13.11
C LEU A 478 -35.11 15.92 14.52
N GLU A 479 -35.63 15.02 15.35
CA GLU A 479 -35.10 14.73 16.69
C GLU A 479 -33.60 14.42 16.67
N VAL A 480 -33.15 13.54 15.77
CA VAL A 480 -31.74 13.19 15.64
C VAL A 480 -30.90 14.35 15.12
N SER A 481 -31.46 15.16 14.21
CA SER A 481 -30.80 16.36 13.67
C SER A 481 -30.73 17.51 14.68
N LEU A 482 -31.60 17.54 15.70
CA LEU A 482 -31.53 18.51 16.79
C LEU A 482 -30.51 18.09 17.84
N LEU A 483 -30.37 16.78 18.09
CA LEU A 483 -29.38 16.22 19.01
C LEU A 483 -27.94 16.27 18.47
N THR A 484 -27.78 16.29 17.15
CA THR A 484 -26.47 16.36 16.48
C THR A 484 -26.33 17.73 15.84
N THR A 485 -25.20 18.43 15.93
CA THR A 485 -24.95 19.77 15.34
C THR A 485 -24.98 19.81 13.79
N SER A 486 -25.95 19.17 13.14
CA SER A 486 -26.14 19.09 11.69
C SER A 486 -27.25 20.04 11.26
N SER A 487 -27.27 20.44 9.99
CA SER A 487 -28.29 21.34 9.43
C SER A 487 -29.68 20.70 9.45
N SER A 488 -30.50 21.13 10.41
CA SER A 488 -31.90 20.72 10.57
C SER A 488 -32.82 21.33 9.51
N GLU A 489 -32.42 22.44 8.87
CA GLU A 489 -33.18 23.11 7.79
C GLU A 489 -33.47 22.19 6.60
N LEU A 490 -32.48 21.42 6.15
CA LEU A 490 -32.64 20.53 4.99
C LEU A 490 -33.69 19.44 5.26
N VAL A 491 -33.89 19.08 6.53
CA VAL A 491 -34.92 18.12 6.92
C VAL A 491 -36.30 18.77 6.87
N ILE A 492 -36.39 20.04 7.32
CA ILE A 492 -37.63 20.81 7.29
C ILE A 492 -38.07 21.08 5.86
N GLU A 493 -37.16 21.56 5.00
CA GLU A 493 -37.41 21.78 3.57
C GLU A 493 -38.02 20.52 2.93
N LYS A 494 -37.38 19.36 3.14
CA LYS A 494 -37.90 18.08 2.63
C LYS A 494 -39.19 17.61 3.25
N TYR A 495 -39.46 18.01 4.49
CA TYR A 495 -40.69 17.65 5.17
C TYR A 495 -41.86 18.50 4.66
N VAL A 496 -41.63 19.79 4.42
CA VAL A 496 -42.58 20.73 3.82
C VAL A 496 -42.85 20.36 2.36
N GLU A 497 -41.81 20.09 1.55
CA GLU A 497 -41.96 19.55 0.18
C GLU A 497 -42.87 18.30 0.16
N PHE A 498 -42.71 17.43 1.17
CA PHE A 498 -43.51 16.20 1.27
C PHE A 498 -44.97 16.46 1.65
N GLU A 499 -45.25 17.25 2.68
CA GLU A 499 -46.64 17.54 3.07
C GLU A 499 -47.35 18.42 2.03
N SER A 500 -46.61 19.30 1.33
CA SER A 500 -47.09 20.04 0.15
C SER A 500 -47.49 19.10 -0.99
N SER A 501 -46.70 18.04 -1.24
CA SER A 501 -47.09 17.02 -2.24
C SER A 501 -48.33 16.20 -1.89
N ILE A 502 -48.80 16.28 -0.64
CA ILE A 502 -50.04 15.65 -0.15
C ILE A 502 -51.18 16.68 -0.03
N GLU A 503 -50.89 17.96 -0.28
CA GLU A 503 -51.83 19.08 -0.14
C GLU A 503 -52.31 19.30 1.32
N GLU A 504 -51.54 18.87 2.32
CA GLU A 504 -51.82 19.12 3.74
C GLU A 504 -51.18 20.42 4.24
N TYR A 505 -51.67 21.55 3.72
CA TYR A 505 -51.11 22.90 3.94
C TYR A 505 -51.16 23.37 5.40
N ASP A 506 -52.23 23.05 6.13
CA ASP A 506 -52.36 23.35 7.57
C ASP A 506 -51.23 22.72 8.39
N ARG A 507 -50.74 21.56 7.96
CA ARG A 507 -49.62 20.89 8.63
C ARG A 507 -48.29 21.51 8.27
N CYS A 508 -48.07 21.91 7.02
CA CYS A 508 -46.90 22.69 6.64
C CYS A 508 -46.77 23.95 7.50
N ASP A 509 -47.88 24.68 7.70
CA ASP A 509 -47.94 25.85 8.58
C ASP A 509 -47.59 25.49 10.04
N SER A 510 -48.12 24.36 10.54
CA SER A 510 -47.78 23.85 11.88
C SER A 510 -46.31 23.44 12.03
N ILE A 511 -45.69 22.89 10.98
CA ILE A 511 -44.29 22.47 10.97
C ILE A 511 -43.38 23.69 10.95
N LEU A 512 -43.67 24.66 10.09
CA LEU A 512 -42.90 25.90 9.97
C LEU A 512 -43.00 26.76 11.24
N SER A 513 -44.20 26.86 11.83
CA SER A 513 -44.38 27.54 13.12
C SER A 513 -43.65 26.82 14.26
N SER A 514 -43.69 25.48 14.29
CA SER A 514 -42.93 24.68 15.27
C SER A 514 -41.42 24.84 15.09
N ALA A 515 -40.93 24.85 13.83
CA ALA A 515 -39.53 25.08 13.52
C ALA A 515 -39.07 26.46 13.99
N ARG A 516 -39.90 27.50 13.82
CA ARG A 516 -39.63 28.85 14.34
C ARG A 516 -39.61 28.87 15.87
N GLN A 517 -40.52 28.19 16.53
CA GLN A 517 -40.50 28.09 18.00
C GLN A 517 -39.24 27.36 18.49
N LEU A 518 -38.78 26.33 17.77
CA LEU A 518 -37.57 25.59 18.09
C LEU A 518 -36.29 26.40 17.85
N SER A 519 -36.27 27.27 16.84
CA SER A 519 -35.12 28.15 16.57
C SER A 519 -34.96 29.25 17.62
N GLU A 520 -36.05 29.65 18.28
CA GLU A 520 -36.06 30.63 19.37
C GLU A 520 -35.50 30.06 20.70
N ASN A 521 -35.43 28.73 20.84
CA ASN A 521 -34.88 28.09 22.02
C ASN A 521 -33.33 28.17 22.05
N PRO A 522 -32.70 28.68 23.13
CA PRO A 522 -31.25 28.88 23.20
C PRO A 522 -30.41 27.60 22.99
N GLU A 523 -30.93 26.43 23.35
CA GLU A 523 -30.23 25.15 23.22
C GLU A 523 -30.10 24.66 21.77
N TYR A 524 -31.10 24.96 20.93
CA TYR A 524 -31.20 24.47 19.55
C TYR A 524 -30.85 25.54 18.52
N SER A 525 -30.76 26.81 18.92
CA SER A 525 -30.40 27.93 18.06
C SER A 525 -29.12 27.69 17.24
N SER A 526 -28.12 27.00 17.82
CA SER A 526 -26.86 26.66 17.13
C SER A 526 -27.01 25.67 15.96
N SER A 527 -28.13 24.93 15.91
CA SER A 527 -28.42 23.96 14.84
C SER A 527 -29.22 24.54 13.67
N PHE A 528 -29.78 25.75 13.85
CA PHE A 528 -30.62 26.43 12.85
C PHE A 528 -29.94 27.67 12.29
N ASN A 529 -29.85 27.75 10.97
CA ASN A 529 -29.67 29.00 10.24
C ASN A 529 -31.03 29.66 10.04
N LEU A 530 -31.27 30.71 10.82
CA LEU A 530 -32.52 31.47 10.80
C LEU A 530 -32.83 32.03 9.40
N GLN A 531 -31.81 32.46 8.64
CA GLN A 531 -32.00 33.03 7.32
C GLN A 531 -32.54 32.01 6.32
N ARG A 532 -31.97 30.80 6.29
CA ARG A 532 -32.42 29.76 5.38
C ARG A 532 -33.82 29.26 5.72
N LEU A 533 -34.15 29.15 7.02
CA LEU A 533 -35.50 28.82 7.45
C LEU A 533 -36.50 29.87 6.97
N LEU A 534 -36.13 31.16 7.03
CA LEU A 534 -36.97 32.25 6.54
C LEU A 534 -37.17 32.18 5.03
N GLU A 535 -36.11 31.94 4.26
CA GLU A 535 -36.22 31.73 2.81
C GLU A 535 -37.20 30.60 2.48
N ILE A 536 -37.07 29.43 3.15
CA ILE A 536 -37.98 28.29 2.96
C ILE A 536 -39.42 28.66 3.31
N THR A 537 -39.65 29.38 4.42
CA THR A 537 -41.00 29.80 4.80
C THR A 537 -41.60 30.77 3.78
N VAL A 538 -40.79 31.70 3.26
CA VAL A 538 -41.24 32.71 2.29
C VAL A 538 -41.53 32.07 0.94
N GLU A 539 -40.69 31.14 0.49
CA GLU A 539 -40.89 30.37 -0.75
C GLU A 539 -42.18 29.56 -0.67
N PHE A 540 -42.40 28.83 0.43
CA PHE A 540 -43.63 28.06 0.65
C PHE A 540 -44.90 28.93 0.62
N TYR A 541 -44.94 30.02 1.40
CA TYR A 541 -46.12 30.89 1.40
C TYR A 541 -46.30 31.67 0.08
N LYS A 542 -45.22 31.86 -0.71
CA LYS A 542 -45.29 32.44 -2.05
C LYS A 542 -45.94 31.47 -3.03
N GLU A 543 -45.59 30.19 -2.99
CA GLU A 543 -46.23 29.13 -3.77
C GLU A 543 -47.74 29.02 -3.44
N GLU A 544 -48.12 29.18 -2.17
CA GLU A 544 -49.52 29.16 -1.74
C GLU A 544 -50.28 30.49 -1.91
N MET A 545 -49.64 31.54 -2.43
CA MET A 545 -50.21 32.89 -2.57
C MET A 545 -50.70 33.53 -1.25
N GLN A 546 -50.16 33.12 -0.08
CA GLN A 546 -50.54 33.64 1.24
C GLN A 546 -49.63 34.80 1.69
N TYR A 547 -49.64 35.90 0.95
CA TYR A 547 -48.74 37.03 1.18
C TYR A 547 -48.94 37.75 2.54
N ASP A 548 -50.16 37.74 3.09
CA ASP A 548 -50.45 38.39 4.37
C ASP A 548 -49.77 37.72 5.57
N LYS A 549 -49.56 36.40 5.52
CA LYS A 549 -48.80 35.69 6.55
C LYS A 549 -47.33 36.06 6.48
N ILE A 550 -46.78 36.19 5.27
CA ILE A 550 -45.39 36.60 5.05
C ILE A 550 -45.14 38.02 5.59
N ARG A 551 -46.07 38.95 5.36
CA ARG A 551 -46.02 40.31 5.94
C ARG A 551 -45.94 40.28 7.46
N LYS A 552 -46.80 39.47 8.11
CA LYS A 552 -46.77 39.29 9.58
C LYS A 552 -45.45 38.70 10.05
N ILE A 553 -44.86 37.77 9.29
CA ILE A 553 -43.57 37.15 9.60
C ILE A 553 -42.44 38.19 9.52
N TYR A 554 -42.36 38.97 8.45
CA TYR A 554 -41.36 40.03 8.30
C TYR A 554 -41.54 41.14 9.35
N ARG A 555 -42.76 41.58 9.65
CA ARG A 555 -43.01 42.55 10.72
C ARG A 555 -42.56 42.03 12.09
N ALA A 556 -42.92 40.79 12.44
CA ALA A 556 -42.46 40.15 13.67
C ALA A 556 -40.93 39.94 13.71
N LEU A 557 -40.28 39.85 12.55
CA LEU A 557 -38.82 39.74 12.44
C LEU A 557 -38.15 41.10 12.64
N LEU A 558 -38.70 42.16 12.03
CA LEU A 558 -38.24 43.54 12.20
C LEU A 558 -38.39 44.03 13.66
N ASP A 559 -39.41 43.55 14.37
CA ASP A 559 -39.59 43.82 15.81
C ASP A 559 -38.50 43.16 16.68
N LYS A 560 -37.93 42.03 16.24
CA LYS A 560 -36.90 41.27 16.97
C LYS A 560 -35.48 41.75 16.61
N ASP A 561 -35.13 41.72 15.32
CA ASP A 561 -33.81 42.06 14.79
C ASP A 561 -33.94 43.03 13.60
N PRO A 562 -33.96 44.35 13.87
CA PRO A 562 -34.09 45.39 12.85
C PRO A 562 -32.74 45.62 12.13
N ASN A 563 -32.31 44.65 11.33
CA ASN A 563 -31.12 44.72 10.49
C ASN A 563 -31.43 45.31 9.10
N THR A 564 -30.44 45.96 8.49
CA THR A 564 -30.52 46.50 7.11
C THR A 564 -30.93 45.43 6.10
N HIS A 565 -30.34 44.24 6.19
CA HIS A 565 -30.65 43.10 5.32
C HIS A 565 -32.13 42.67 5.41
N ASN A 566 -32.69 42.66 6.62
CA ASN A 566 -34.08 42.24 6.84
C ASN A 566 -35.06 43.26 6.24
N TRP A 567 -34.80 44.55 6.41
CA TRP A 567 -35.56 45.63 5.78
C TRP A 567 -35.51 45.56 4.24
N ILE A 568 -34.33 45.32 3.68
CA ILE A 568 -34.14 45.17 2.23
C ILE A 568 -34.89 43.92 1.72
N SER A 569 -34.78 42.79 2.42
CA SER A 569 -35.50 41.56 2.05
C SER A 569 -37.02 41.73 2.09
N PHE A 570 -37.54 42.50 3.06
CA PHE A 570 -38.97 42.80 3.15
C PHE A 570 -39.44 43.72 2.02
N ALA A 571 -38.66 44.74 1.68
CA ALA A 571 -38.95 45.64 0.58
C ALA A 571 -38.92 44.91 -0.78
N LEU A 572 -37.90 44.08 -1.02
CA LEU A 572 -37.81 43.25 -2.23
C LEU A 572 -38.93 42.21 -2.31
N PHE A 573 -39.36 41.63 -1.18
CA PHE A 573 -40.50 40.73 -1.14
C PHE A 573 -41.79 41.41 -1.62
N GLU A 574 -42.10 42.62 -1.15
CA GLU A 574 -43.33 43.34 -1.57
C GLU A 574 -43.32 43.72 -3.05
N SER A 575 -42.14 43.91 -3.65
CA SER A 575 -42.02 44.09 -5.10
C SER A 575 -42.31 42.82 -5.90
N SER A 576 -42.24 41.65 -5.25
CA SER A 576 -42.47 40.35 -5.87
C SER A 576 -43.90 39.83 -5.72
N ILE A 577 -44.77 40.57 -5.03
CA ILE A 577 -46.18 40.23 -4.86
C ILE A 577 -46.93 40.68 -6.13
N PRO A 578 -47.65 39.80 -6.82
CA PRO A 578 -48.42 40.19 -8.00
C PRO A 578 -49.64 41.03 -7.64
N SER A 579 -50.08 41.90 -8.56
CA SER A 579 -51.21 42.81 -8.34
C SER A 579 -52.53 42.05 -8.33
N ALA A 580 -53.54 42.56 -7.63
CA ALA A 580 -54.86 41.96 -7.58
C ALA A 580 -55.48 41.80 -8.98
N GLU A 581 -55.21 42.75 -9.88
CA GLU A 581 -55.69 42.73 -11.27
C GLU A 581 -54.97 41.65 -12.10
N GLN A 582 -53.65 41.47 -11.89
CA GLN A 582 -52.87 40.42 -12.54
C GLN A 582 -53.23 39.03 -12.02
N LEU A 583 -53.59 38.92 -10.74
CA LEU A 583 -54.07 37.68 -10.11
C LEU A 583 -55.46 37.30 -10.66
N GLU A 584 -56.35 38.26 -10.90
CA GLU A 584 -57.63 38.04 -11.57
C GLU A 584 -57.45 37.63 -13.04
N GLU A 585 -56.50 38.23 -13.75
CA GLU A 585 -56.18 37.88 -15.14
C GLU A 585 -55.56 36.48 -15.26
N TYR A 586 -54.71 36.08 -14.30
CA TYR A 586 -54.18 34.72 -14.19
C TYR A 586 -55.26 33.68 -13.87
N LEU A 587 -56.18 33.99 -12.96
CA LEU A 587 -57.30 33.10 -12.63
C LEU A 587 -58.32 32.96 -13.78
N GLN A 588 -58.32 33.89 -14.74
CA GLN A 588 -59.23 33.89 -15.89
C GLN A 588 -58.57 33.39 -17.20
N GLY A 589 -57.23 33.35 -17.29
CA GLY A 589 -56.49 32.94 -18.48
C GLY A 589 -56.05 31.47 -18.49
N ASP A 590 -56.02 30.84 -19.67
CA ASP A 590 -55.54 29.46 -19.89
C ASP A 590 -53.99 29.35 -19.95
N ASN A 591 -53.24 30.40 -19.61
CA ASN A 591 -51.78 30.43 -19.74
C ASN A 591 -51.08 29.79 -18.53
N GLU A 592 -50.20 28.81 -18.80
CA GLU A 592 -49.43 28.06 -17.78
C GLU A 592 -48.25 28.86 -17.18
N GLU A 593 -47.85 29.99 -17.79
CA GLU A 593 -46.73 30.83 -17.34
C GLU A 593 -47.22 32.22 -16.89
N PHE A 594 -46.94 32.56 -15.63
CA PHE A 594 -47.29 33.84 -15.01
C PHE A 594 -46.04 34.68 -14.77
N GLU A 595 -45.81 35.70 -15.60
CA GLU A 595 -44.78 36.72 -15.35
C GLU A 595 -45.42 37.91 -14.62
N ALA A 596 -45.17 38.01 -13.31
CA ALA A 596 -45.61 39.17 -12.53
C ALA A 596 -44.86 40.42 -13.00
N THR A 597 -45.55 41.33 -13.68
CA THR A 597 -45.02 42.67 -13.96
C THR A 597 -45.16 43.57 -12.73
N VAL A 598 -44.17 44.41 -12.49
CA VAL A 598 -44.18 45.30 -11.32
C VAL A 598 -45.11 46.49 -11.59
N ASP A 599 -46.27 46.52 -10.93
CA ASP A 599 -47.27 47.59 -11.07
C ASP A 599 -46.96 48.80 -10.17
N GLU A 600 -47.48 49.99 -10.52
CA GLU A 600 -47.27 51.23 -9.76
C GLU A 600 -47.67 51.12 -8.27
N SER A 601 -48.70 50.32 -7.95
CA SER A 601 -49.18 50.09 -6.58
C SER A 601 -48.18 49.30 -5.72
N GLN A 602 -47.44 48.38 -6.32
CA GLN A 602 -46.39 47.60 -5.66
C GLN A 602 -45.16 48.46 -5.43
N ILE A 603 -44.80 49.28 -6.41
CA ILE A 603 -43.71 50.26 -6.31
C ILE A 603 -43.99 51.27 -5.18
N GLU A 604 -45.23 51.72 -5.03
CA GLU A 604 -45.60 52.60 -3.92
C GLU A 604 -45.50 51.90 -2.56
N SER A 605 -45.92 50.64 -2.48
CA SER A 605 -45.82 49.83 -1.26
C SER A 605 -44.36 49.56 -0.85
N THR A 606 -43.48 49.26 -1.80
CA THR A 606 -42.05 49.04 -1.55
C THR A 606 -41.35 50.35 -1.14
N ARG A 607 -41.71 51.48 -1.77
CA ARG A 607 -41.24 52.81 -1.37
C ARG A 607 -41.63 53.14 0.05
N ASN A 608 -42.88 52.86 0.45
CA ASN A 608 -43.34 53.09 1.81
C ASN A 608 -42.50 52.31 2.84
N ILE A 609 -42.11 51.08 2.52
CA ILE A 609 -41.24 50.27 3.41
C ILE A 609 -39.83 50.84 3.47
N PHE A 610 -39.25 51.29 2.35
CA PHE A 610 -37.97 51.98 2.36
C PHE A 610 -38.03 53.30 3.14
N GLU A 611 -39.14 54.04 3.08
CA GLU A 611 -39.35 55.26 3.88
C GLU A 611 -39.54 54.95 5.37
N GLU A 612 -40.27 53.90 5.73
CA GLU A 612 -40.37 53.39 7.10
C GLU A 612 -39.00 52.97 7.65
N ALA A 613 -38.20 52.25 6.86
CA ALA A 613 -36.85 51.87 7.24
C ALA A 613 -35.98 53.12 7.45
N MET A 614 -36.05 54.09 6.54
CA MET A 614 -35.32 55.35 6.61
C MET A 614 -35.67 56.18 7.85
N THR A 615 -36.96 56.28 8.19
CA THR A 615 -37.41 56.98 9.41
C THR A 615 -36.92 56.26 10.67
N TYR A 616 -36.96 54.93 10.68
CA TYR A 616 -36.46 54.11 11.78
C TYR A 616 -34.96 54.31 12.06
N PHE A 617 -34.11 54.22 11.04
CA PHE A 617 -32.65 54.44 11.20
C PHE A 617 -32.31 55.90 11.46
N LYS A 618 -33.14 56.85 10.99
CA LYS A 618 -33.04 58.27 11.34
C LYS A 618 -33.32 58.51 12.81
N ASP A 619 -34.34 57.89 13.38
CA ASP A 619 -34.69 58.03 14.80
C ASP A 619 -33.63 57.39 15.73
N LYS A 620 -32.92 56.38 15.24
CA LYS A 620 -31.77 55.74 15.93
C LYS A 620 -30.42 56.46 15.74
N ASP A 621 -30.34 57.48 14.89
CA ASP A 621 -29.11 58.17 14.47
C ASP A 621 -28.01 57.23 13.90
N ASP A 622 -28.42 56.11 13.30
CA ASP A 622 -27.50 55.16 12.65
C ASP A 622 -27.35 55.50 11.16
N LYS A 623 -26.25 56.18 10.85
CA LYS A 623 -25.98 56.76 9.54
C LYS A 623 -25.42 55.75 8.54
N GLU A 624 -24.71 54.73 9.01
CA GLU A 624 -24.13 53.69 8.15
C GLU A 624 -25.23 52.75 7.64
N SER A 625 -26.10 52.28 8.53
CA SER A 625 -27.26 51.47 8.13
C SER A 625 -28.22 52.22 7.20
N ARG A 626 -28.38 53.54 7.43
CA ARG A 626 -29.18 54.42 6.58
C ARG A 626 -28.59 54.56 5.17
N LEU A 627 -27.26 54.59 5.04
CA LEU A 627 -26.59 54.62 3.73
C LEU A 627 -26.91 53.36 2.92
N VAL A 628 -26.75 52.17 3.53
CA VAL A 628 -26.99 50.88 2.86
C VAL A 628 -28.42 50.78 2.33
N ILE A 629 -29.39 51.33 3.07
CA ILE A 629 -30.80 51.33 2.65
C ILE A 629 -31.08 52.31 1.52
N ILE A 630 -30.44 53.49 1.51
CA ILE A 630 -30.58 54.43 0.37
C ILE A 630 -29.91 53.87 -0.88
N GLU A 631 -28.76 53.21 -0.74
CA GLU A 631 -28.10 52.54 -1.86
C GLU A 631 -29.01 51.44 -2.42
N ALA A 632 -29.56 50.57 -1.56
CA ALA A 632 -30.52 49.55 -2.00
C ALA A 632 -31.80 50.15 -2.62
N TRP A 633 -32.31 51.27 -2.09
CA TRP A 633 -33.47 51.96 -2.66
C TRP A 633 -33.14 52.60 -4.01
N ARG A 634 -31.94 53.17 -4.18
CA ARG A 634 -31.47 53.68 -5.48
C ARG A 634 -31.38 52.54 -6.49
N ASP A 635 -30.75 51.43 -6.11
CA ASP A 635 -30.56 50.29 -6.99
C ASP A 635 -31.92 49.68 -7.41
N PHE A 636 -32.92 49.73 -6.52
CA PHE A 636 -34.31 49.37 -6.84
C PHE A 636 -34.97 50.36 -7.83
N GLU A 637 -34.82 51.67 -7.62
CA GLU A 637 -35.39 52.71 -8.52
C GLU A 637 -34.68 52.76 -9.88
N GLU A 638 -33.42 52.34 -9.97
CA GLU A 638 -32.70 52.16 -11.24
C GLU A 638 -33.34 51.10 -12.13
N VAL A 639 -33.91 50.05 -11.53
CA VAL A 639 -34.52 48.93 -12.25
C VAL A 639 -36.01 49.16 -12.50
N ASN A 640 -36.74 49.72 -11.52
CA ASN A 640 -38.20 49.77 -11.51
C ASN A 640 -38.80 51.18 -11.56
N GLY A 641 -38.00 52.24 -11.37
CA GLY A 641 -38.48 53.61 -11.18
C GLY A 641 -38.54 54.47 -12.45
N SER A 642 -39.05 55.69 -12.30
CA SER A 642 -38.99 56.74 -13.34
C SER A 642 -37.79 57.66 -13.11
N ASP A 643 -37.31 58.34 -14.16
CA ASP A 643 -36.18 59.29 -14.06
C ASP A 643 -36.42 60.37 -12.97
N GLU A 644 -37.69 60.71 -12.70
CA GLU A 644 -38.07 61.66 -11.67
C GLU A 644 -37.92 61.09 -10.24
N SER A 645 -38.30 59.84 -9.99
CA SER A 645 -38.15 59.20 -8.67
C SER A 645 -36.67 58.92 -8.37
N LEU A 646 -35.92 58.47 -9.37
CA LEU A 646 -34.47 58.26 -9.26
C LEU A 646 -33.74 59.56 -8.92
N SER A 647 -34.13 60.67 -9.56
CA SER A 647 -33.57 62.00 -9.23
C SER A 647 -33.89 62.45 -7.80
N LYS A 648 -35.00 62.01 -7.20
CA LYS A 648 -35.37 62.33 -5.82
C LYS A 648 -34.56 61.50 -4.81
N VAL A 649 -34.37 60.21 -5.07
CA VAL A 649 -33.58 59.31 -4.20
C VAL A 649 -32.09 59.64 -4.26
N THR A 650 -31.56 59.91 -5.45
CA THR A 650 -30.15 60.36 -5.62
C THR A 650 -29.85 61.68 -4.92
N LYS A 651 -30.81 62.60 -4.85
CA LYS A 651 -30.69 63.84 -4.06
C LYS A 651 -30.69 63.60 -2.55
N ARG A 652 -31.20 62.45 -2.08
CA ARG A 652 -31.21 62.06 -0.66
C ARG A 652 -29.92 61.37 -0.20
N LEU A 653 -29.00 61.04 -1.13
CA LEU A 653 -27.70 60.45 -0.78
C LEU A 653 -26.88 61.40 0.12
N PRO A 654 -26.17 60.88 1.13
CA PRO A 654 -25.42 61.70 2.05
C PRO A 654 -24.13 62.24 1.41
N VAL A 655 -23.75 63.44 1.83
CA VAL A 655 -22.42 63.99 1.51
C VAL A 655 -21.44 63.50 2.57
N ILE A 656 -20.31 62.95 2.10
CA ILE A 656 -19.22 62.47 2.94
C ILE A 656 -18.46 63.69 3.49
N VAL A 657 -18.52 63.91 4.80
CA VAL A 657 -17.79 65.00 5.47
C VAL A 657 -16.78 64.43 6.46
N ARG A 658 -15.52 64.80 6.30
CA ARG A 658 -14.47 64.43 7.26
C ARG A 658 -14.51 65.38 8.45
N LYS A 659 -14.74 64.85 9.65
CA LYS A 659 -14.71 65.62 10.89
C LYS A 659 -13.56 65.15 11.77
N ARG A 660 -12.96 66.08 12.51
CA ARG A 660 -11.90 65.82 13.48
C ARG A 660 -12.53 65.72 14.86
N ARG A 661 -12.28 64.62 15.58
CA ARG A 661 -12.64 64.48 16.99
C ARG A 661 -11.36 64.31 17.80
N THR A 662 -11.27 65.05 18.91
CA THR A 662 -10.22 64.85 19.90
C THR A 662 -10.70 63.82 20.91
N VAL A 663 -10.13 62.62 20.87
CA VAL A 663 -10.30 61.61 21.92
C VAL A 663 -8.94 61.44 22.58
N GLY A 664 -8.85 61.79 23.87
CA GLY A 664 -7.67 61.51 24.70
C GLY A 664 -6.33 62.00 24.14
N SER A 665 -6.26 63.23 23.62
CA SER A 665 -5.04 63.90 23.10
C SER A 665 -4.54 63.49 21.71
N ILE A 666 -5.30 62.73 20.93
CA ILE A 666 -5.05 62.47 19.50
C ILE A 666 -6.22 63.03 18.68
N GLU A 667 -5.94 63.75 17.58
CA GLU A 667 -6.95 64.16 16.60
C GLU A 667 -7.19 63.00 15.62
N GLU A 668 -8.33 62.31 15.74
CA GLU A 668 -8.74 61.29 14.76
C GLU A 668 -9.68 61.93 13.72
N GLU A 669 -9.33 61.77 12.44
CA GLU A 669 -10.20 62.09 11.31
C GLU A 669 -11.17 60.92 11.10
N TYR A 670 -12.46 61.14 11.38
CA TYR A 670 -13.50 60.15 11.08
C TYR A 670 -14.43 60.68 9.97
N ILE A 671 -14.97 59.75 9.20
CA ILE A 671 -15.91 60.03 8.13
C ILE A 671 -17.31 60.11 8.75
N ASP A 672 -18.00 61.24 8.57
CA ASP A 672 -19.37 61.46 9.01
C ASP A 672 -20.26 61.66 7.78
N TYR A 673 -21.39 60.97 7.72
CA TYR A 673 -22.36 61.10 6.63
C TYR A 673 -23.39 62.15 7.00
N ILE A 674 -23.54 63.19 6.18
CA ILE A 674 -24.57 64.21 6.37
C ILE A 674 -25.64 64.03 5.29
N PHE A 675 -26.83 63.61 5.70
CA PHE A 675 -27.99 63.51 4.82
C PHE A 675 -28.60 64.91 4.60
N PRO A 676 -28.89 65.32 3.35
CA PRO A 676 -29.47 66.63 3.04
C PRO A 676 -30.78 66.93 3.79
N ASP A 677 -31.58 65.92 4.13
CA ASP A 677 -32.84 66.08 4.88
C ASP A 677 -32.64 66.62 6.32
N ASP A 678 -31.45 66.42 6.90
CA ASP A 678 -31.13 66.84 8.27
C ASP A 678 -30.59 68.29 8.34
N GLU A 679 -30.29 68.91 7.20
CA GLU A 679 -29.91 70.34 7.12
C GLU A 679 -31.09 71.27 7.44
N SER A 680 -32.33 70.82 7.25
CA SER A 680 -33.55 71.62 7.49
C SER A 680 -33.78 72.00 8.96
N LYS A 681 -33.19 71.26 9.93
CA LYS A 681 -33.26 71.57 11.37
C LYS A 681 -32.02 72.30 11.93
N LYS A 682 -31.01 72.59 11.11
CA LYS A 682 -29.79 73.34 11.53
C LYS A 682 -29.46 74.50 10.60
N LEU A 683 -30.44 75.37 10.31
CA LEU A 683 -30.16 76.75 9.91
C LEU A 683 -30.19 77.67 11.14
N PRO A 684 -29.04 78.12 11.69
CA PRO A 684 -29.05 79.21 12.66
C PRO A 684 -29.42 80.50 11.91
N GLY A 685 -30.69 80.92 12.03
CA GLY A 685 -31.24 82.16 11.48
C GLY A 685 -30.57 83.47 11.93
N LYS A 686 -29.37 83.41 12.53
CA LYS A 686 -28.53 84.56 12.88
C LYS A 686 -27.27 84.70 12.01
N MET A 687 -26.82 83.65 11.30
CA MET A 687 -25.59 83.72 10.47
C MET A 687 -25.88 84.18 9.03
N SER A 688 -27.04 83.82 8.46
CA SER A 688 -27.44 84.23 7.10
C SER A 688 -27.70 85.73 6.95
N LYS A 689 -28.30 86.40 7.96
CA LYS A 689 -28.48 87.88 7.95
C LYS A 689 -27.15 88.63 8.07
N PHE A 690 -26.19 88.11 8.83
CA PHE A 690 -24.87 88.72 8.99
C PHE A 690 -24.05 88.60 7.70
N LEU A 691 -24.09 87.43 7.03
CA LEU A 691 -23.39 87.20 5.77
C LEU A 691 -24.04 87.94 4.59
N ALA A 692 -25.38 88.10 4.60
CA ALA A 692 -26.09 88.93 3.63
C ALA A 692 -25.82 90.44 3.83
N ASN A 693 -25.72 90.92 5.07
CA ASN A 693 -25.31 92.29 5.35
C ASN A 693 -23.82 92.52 5.05
N ALA A 694 -22.95 91.52 5.26
CA ALA A 694 -21.55 91.59 4.86
C ALA A 694 -21.39 91.65 3.33
N LYS A 695 -22.21 90.91 2.56
CA LYS A 695 -22.27 91.04 1.09
C LYS A 695 -22.79 92.40 0.63
N LYS A 696 -23.79 92.97 1.30
CA LYS A 696 -24.27 94.34 1.01
C LYS A 696 -23.23 95.41 1.35
N TRP A 697 -22.47 95.21 2.43
CA TRP A 697 -21.39 96.12 2.83
C TRP A 697 -20.18 96.04 1.89
N ALA A 698 -19.88 94.87 1.34
CA ALA A 698 -18.88 94.67 0.30
C ALA A 698 -19.31 95.15 -1.10
N GLN A 699 -20.61 95.41 -1.32
CA GLN A 699 -21.13 96.00 -2.57
C GLN A 699 -21.30 97.52 -2.49
N GLN A 700 -21.27 98.11 -1.29
CA GLN A 700 -21.33 99.56 -1.08
C GLN A 700 -19.94 100.19 -0.89
N ASN A 701 -18.87 99.39 -0.94
CA ASN A 701 -17.47 99.83 -0.98
C ASN A 701 -16.83 99.45 -2.31
#